data_AF-A0A8S2AMQ4-F1
#
_entry.id   AF-A0A8S2AMQ4-F1
#
_cell.length_a   1.000
_cell.length_b   1.000
_cell.length_c   1.000
_cell.angle_alpha   90.00
_cell.angle_beta   90.00
_cell.angle_gamma   90.00
#
_symmetry.space_group_name_H-M   'P 1'
#
loop_
_entity.id
_entity.type
_entity.pdbx_description
1 polymer ?
#
loop_
_entity_poly.entity_id
_entity_poly.type
_entity_poly.pdbx_seq_one_letter_code
_entity_poly.pdbx_strand_id
1 'polypeptide(L)'
;MTNINLITHVIYFFFFISCFLTKPSDASRGGIAIYWGQNGNEGNLSATCATGRYAYVNVAFLVKFGNGQTPELNLAGHCNPAANTCTHFGSQVKDCQSRGIKVMLSLGGGIGNYSIGSREDAKVVADYLWNNFLGGNSSSRPLGDAVLDGIDFNIELGSPQHWDDLARSLSKFSHRGRKVYLTGAPQCPFPDRLMGSAFNTRHFDYVWIQFYNNPPCSYNSGNTQNLFDSWNKWTTSITAQKIFLGLPAAPEASGSGYIPPDVLTSQILPTLKKSKKYGGVMLCSVVQVGLATESHIGLGSKLKASEPNRAWVSSNGSFAIGFTRSKPTDRFLLSIWFAQLPGDPTIVWSPNRNSPVTKEAVLELEATGNLVLSDKNTVVWTSNTSNHGVEAAVMSESGNFLLLGTEVTTGPAIWQSFSQPSDSLLPNQPLTVSLELTSNPSPSRHGHYSLKMLQQHTSLSLGLTYNINLDPHANYSYWSGPEISNVTGDVTAVLDDTGSFKIVYGESSTGAVYVYKNPVDDNRNYNNSSNFRLSKNPVLRRLVLENNGNLRLYRWDNDMNGSSQWVPEWAAVSNPCDIAGICGNGVCSLDRTKKNADCLCLPGSVKLPDQENAKLCSDNSSLVQECESNINRNGTFKISTVQETNYYFSERSVIENISDMSVRRCGEMCLSDCKCVASVYGLDEETPYCWILKSLNFGGFRDPGSTLFVKTRANESYPSNSNNNDSKSHRKRTLKRAAKNSLILCDSPVSFTYRDLQNCTNNFSQLLGSGGFGTVYKGTVAGETLVAVKRLDRALSHGEREFITEVNTIGSMHHMNLVRLCGYCSEDSHRLLVYEYMINGSLDKWIFSSEQTANLLDWRTRFAIAVATAQGIAYFHEQCRNRIIHCDIKPENILLDENFCPKVSDFGLAKMMGREHSHVVTMIRGTRGYLAPEWVSNRPITVKADVYSYGMLLLEIVGGRRNLDMSFGTDDFFYPGWAYKELTNGTALKAVDKRLQGVAEEEEVVKALKVAFWCIQDEVSLRPSMGEVVKLLEGSSDEINLPPMPQTILELIEEGLEDVYRAMRREFNNQLSSLTVNTITTSQSYRSSSRSHATCSYSSMSPR
;
A
#
# COMPACT_ATOMS: atom_id res chain seq x y z
N MET A 1 -0.12 14.72 7.84
CA MET A 1 -0.97 15.54 8.74
C MET A 1 -1.36 16.91 8.16
N THR A 2 -1.32 17.15 6.84
CA THR A 2 -1.55 18.50 6.27
C THR A 2 -2.81 18.65 5.39
N ASN A 3 -3.67 17.63 5.24
CA ASN A 3 -4.93 17.76 4.49
C ASN A 3 -6.22 17.76 5.34
N ILE A 4 -6.12 17.55 6.66
CA ILE A 4 -7.26 17.73 7.59
C ILE A 4 -7.62 19.21 7.75
N ASN A 5 -6.68 20.13 7.55
CA ASN A 5 -6.94 21.57 7.69
C ASN A 5 -7.78 22.17 6.55
N LEU A 6 -7.85 21.54 5.38
CA LEU A 6 -8.61 22.07 4.23
C LEU A 6 -10.12 22.03 4.44
N ILE A 7 -10.64 20.84 4.75
CA ILE A 7 -12.09 20.60 4.95
C ILE A 7 -12.55 21.31 6.23
N THR A 8 -11.70 21.29 7.26
CA THR A 8 -11.91 22.01 8.52
C THR A 8 -12.00 23.52 8.25
N HIS A 9 -11.07 24.16 7.54
CA HIS A 9 -11.14 25.61 7.28
C HIS A 9 -12.33 26.04 6.41
N VAL A 10 -12.80 25.20 5.49
CA VAL A 10 -13.96 25.49 4.62
C VAL A 10 -15.29 25.29 5.36
N ILE A 11 -15.46 24.21 6.12
CA ILE A 11 -16.66 23.97 6.95
C ILE A 11 -16.75 25.04 8.03
N TYR A 12 -15.63 25.42 8.65
CA TYR A 12 -15.57 26.51 9.62
C TYR A 12 -15.96 27.86 8.98
N PHE A 13 -15.54 28.14 7.74
CA PHE A 13 -15.90 29.37 7.02
C PHE A 13 -17.41 29.51 6.83
N PHE A 14 -18.09 28.46 6.37
CA PHE A 14 -19.52 28.48 6.08
C PHE A 14 -20.40 28.39 7.34
N PHE A 15 -20.01 27.58 8.33
CA PHE A 15 -20.74 27.46 9.60
C PHE A 15 -20.69 28.78 10.38
N PHE A 16 -19.54 29.45 10.45
CA PHE A 16 -19.42 30.76 11.10
C PHE A 16 -20.18 31.87 10.36
N ILE A 17 -20.12 31.94 9.02
CA ILE A 17 -20.90 32.93 8.25
C ILE A 17 -22.41 32.71 8.45
N SER A 18 -22.87 31.45 8.40
CA SER A 18 -24.29 31.13 8.60
C SER A 18 -24.74 31.51 10.01
N CYS A 19 -24.05 31.06 11.08
CA CYS A 19 -24.43 31.37 12.47
C CYS A 19 -24.41 32.89 12.79
N PHE A 20 -23.53 33.68 12.17
CA PHE A 20 -23.49 35.14 12.34
C PHE A 20 -24.46 35.93 11.45
N LEU A 21 -25.09 35.29 10.45
CA LEU A 21 -26.08 35.91 9.57
C LEU A 21 -27.53 35.43 9.84
N THR A 22 -27.73 34.32 10.56
CA THR A 22 -29.06 33.68 10.73
C THR A 22 -29.72 33.78 12.12
N LYS A 23 -29.20 34.56 13.09
CA LYS A 23 -29.93 34.76 14.36
C LYS A 23 -31.25 35.54 14.17
N PRO A 24 -32.38 35.06 14.74
CA PRO A 24 -33.70 35.53 14.39
C PRO A 24 -34.16 36.79 15.16
N SER A 25 -33.42 37.91 15.13
CA SER A 25 -33.96 39.23 15.56
C SER A 25 -33.01 40.40 15.26
N ASP A 26 -33.04 40.95 14.05
CA ASP A 26 -32.98 42.40 13.78
C ASP A 26 -32.84 42.72 12.28
N ALA A 27 -33.36 43.88 11.88
CA ALA A 27 -33.63 44.29 10.49
C ALA A 27 -32.41 44.72 9.64
N SER A 28 -31.22 44.16 9.88
CA SER A 28 -29.98 44.48 9.13
C SER A 28 -29.21 43.23 8.63
N ARG A 29 -29.92 42.15 8.28
CA ARG A 29 -29.32 40.88 7.81
C ARG A 29 -28.73 40.98 6.40
N GLY A 30 -27.47 40.57 6.24
CA GLY A 30 -26.88 40.29 4.93
C GLY A 30 -27.19 38.84 4.50
N GLY A 31 -27.48 38.62 3.22
CA GLY A 31 -27.76 37.29 2.64
C GLY A 31 -26.49 36.60 2.11
N ILE A 32 -26.62 35.35 1.66
CA ILE A 32 -25.54 34.63 0.97
C ILE A 32 -25.91 34.46 -0.50
N ALA A 33 -24.99 34.83 -1.39
CA ALA A 33 -25.07 34.55 -2.82
C ALA A 33 -24.05 33.46 -3.21
N ILE A 34 -24.41 32.58 -4.14
CA ILE A 34 -23.56 31.45 -4.56
C ILE A 34 -23.62 31.24 -6.07
N TYR A 35 -22.50 30.85 -6.68
CA TYR A 35 -22.49 30.35 -8.06
C TYR A 35 -22.61 28.83 -8.12
N TRP A 36 -23.56 28.33 -8.90
CA TRP A 36 -23.90 26.91 -9.05
C TRP A 36 -23.87 26.52 -10.55
N GLY A 37 -23.39 25.33 -10.88
CA GLY A 37 -23.27 24.84 -12.27
C GLY A 37 -21.90 25.10 -12.91
N GLN A 38 -20.85 25.27 -12.09
CA GLN A 38 -19.46 25.45 -12.53
C GLN A 38 -18.63 24.17 -12.46
N ASN A 39 -19.08 23.19 -11.66
CA ASN A 39 -18.41 21.91 -11.47
C ASN A 39 -19.40 20.74 -11.60
N GLY A 40 -18.98 19.63 -12.21
CA GLY A 40 -19.85 18.46 -12.43
C GLY A 40 -20.29 17.69 -11.16
N ASN A 41 -19.77 18.06 -9.98
CA ASN A 41 -20.04 17.38 -8.70
C ASN A 41 -20.92 18.21 -7.74
N GLU A 42 -21.65 19.21 -8.24
CA GLU A 42 -22.42 20.16 -7.39
C GLU A 42 -23.81 19.66 -6.98
N GLY A 43 -24.13 18.41 -7.29
CA GLY A 43 -25.41 17.78 -6.97
C GLY A 43 -26.59 18.40 -7.74
N ASN A 44 -27.77 18.39 -7.12
CA ASN A 44 -29.01 18.92 -7.69
C ASN A 44 -29.27 20.35 -7.17
N LEU A 45 -29.67 21.29 -8.04
CA LEU A 45 -30.01 22.67 -7.69
C LEU A 45 -31.08 22.75 -6.59
N SER A 46 -32.11 21.89 -6.64
CA SER A 46 -33.13 21.79 -5.59
C SER A 46 -32.53 21.45 -4.23
N ALA A 47 -31.52 20.58 -4.19
CA ALA A 47 -30.84 20.22 -2.94
C ALA A 47 -30.03 21.42 -2.40
N THR A 48 -29.34 22.16 -3.27
CA THR A 48 -28.65 23.41 -2.90
C THR A 48 -29.62 24.44 -2.32
N CYS A 49 -30.79 24.60 -2.93
CA CYS A 49 -31.83 25.50 -2.45
C CYS A 49 -32.51 25.03 -1.16
N ALA A 50 -32.62 23.71 -0.96
CA ALA A 50 -33.20 23.11 0.25
C ALA A 50 -32.37 23.35 1.51
N THR A 51 -31.09 23.75 1.37
CA THR A 51 -30.21 24.05 2.52
C THR A 51 -30.70 25.22 3.37
N GLY A 52 -31.53 26.13 2.82
CA GLY A 52 -32.00 27.33 3.50
C GLY A 52 -30.93 28.40 3.75
N ARG A 53 -29.73 28.24 3.17
CA ARG A 53 -28.57 29.13 3.42
C ARG A 53 -28.47 30.30 2.46
N TYR A 54 -28.97 30.13 1.24
CA TYR A 54 -28.74 31.07 0.15
C TYR A 54 -29.97 31.94 -0.09
N ALA A 55 -29.75 33.23 -0.29
CA ALA A 55 -30.77 34.16 -0.76
C ALA A 55 -30.74 34.32 -2.29
N TYR A 56 -29.59 34.03 -2.90
CA TYR A 56 -29.34 34.20 -4.33
C TYR A 56 -28.50 33.04 -4.87
N VAL A 57 -28.88 32.51 -6.04
CA VAL A 57 -28.13 31.46 -6.75
C VAL A 57 -27.92 31.90 -8.20
N ASN A 58 -26.66 32.00 -8.62
CA ASN A 58 -26.28 32.26 -10.00
C ASN A 58 -26.02 30.92 -10.69
N VAL A 59 -26.93 30.51 -11.57
CA VAL A 59 -26.84 29.25 -12.31
C VAL A 59 -26.20 29.47 -13.66
N ALA A 60 -25.34 28.53 -14.07
CA ALA A 60 -24.78 28.40 -15.42
C ALA A 60 -23.98 29.61 -15.92
N PHE A 61 -23.08 29.37 -16.87
CA PHE A 61 -22.47 30.45 -17.63
C PHE A 61 -22.89 30.38 -19.09
N LEU A 62 -23.43 31.48 -19.59
CA LEU A 62 -23.44 31.73 -21.02
C LEU A 62 -22.03 32.14 -21.44
N VAL A 63 -21.24 31.17 -21.89
CA VAL A 63 -19.81 31.32 -22.19
C VAL A 63 -19.55 31.78 -23.62
N LYS A 64 -20.57 31.77 -24.48
CA LYS A 64 -20.52 32.27 -25.85
C LYS A 64 -21.77 33.07 -26.15
N PHE A 65 -21.64 34.32 -26.59
CA PHE A 65 -22.75 35.18 -27.02
C PHE A 65 -22.25 36.51 -27.62
N GLY A 66 -23.14 37.22 -28.31
CA GLY A 66 -22.87 38.52 -28.92
C GLY A 66 -22.03 38.42 -30.21
N ASN A 67 -21.93 39.53 -30.94
CA ASN A 67 -21.30 39.61 -32.26
C ASN A 67 -21.84 38.59 -33.27
N GLY A 68 -23.16 38.35 -33.25
CA GLY A 68 -23.83 37.39 -34.16
C GLY A 68 -23.54 35.92 -33.88
N GLN A 69 -22.85 35.60 -32.78
CA GLN A 69 -22.57 34.22 -32.39
C GLN A 69 -23.82 33.51 -31.85
N THR A 70 -23.93 32.20 -32.10
CA THR A 70 -24.93 31.34 -31.45
C THR A 70 -24.60 31.23 -29.96
N PRO A 71 -25.53 31.58 -29.06
CA PRO A 71 -25.25 31.53 -27.64
C PRO A 71 -25.09 30.10 -27.12
N GLU A 72 -24.12 29.88 -26.23
CA GLU A 72 -23.78 28.55 -25.69
C GLU A 72 -23.79 28.57 -24.16
N LEU A 73 -24.56 27.66 -23.59
CA LEU A 73 -24.73 27.49 -22.16
C LEU A 73 -23.81 26.36 -21.66
N ASN A 74 -22.96 26.68 -20.69
CA ASN A 74 -22.14 25.70 -19.98
C ASN A 74 -22.67 25.49 -18.57
N LEU A 75 -22.97 24.22 -18.25
CA LEU A 75 -23.45 23.73 -16.96
C LEU A 75 -22.54 22.63 -16.41
N ALA A 76 -21.26 22.63 -16.79
CA ALA A 76 -20.22 21.75 -16.23
C ALA A 76 -20.58 20.24 -16.22
N GLY A 77 -21.38 19.78 -17.18
CA GLY A 77 -21.80 18.38 -17.32
C GLY A 77 -23.10 17.98 -16.60
N HIS A 78 -23.74 18.89 -15.86
CA HIS A 78 -25.04 18.63 -15.20
C HIS A 78 -26.16 18.31 -16.20
N CYS A 79 -26.07 18.87 -17.39
CA CYS A 79 -26.92 18.52 -18.52
C CYS A 79 -26.26 18.98 -19.83
N ASN A 80 -26.82 18.54 -20.95
CA ASN A 80 -26.40 18.95 -22.29
C ASN A 80 -27.55 19.71 -22.97
N PRO A 81 -27.44 21.05 -23.10
CA PRO A 81 -28.45 21.88 -23.73
C PRO A 81 -28.70 21.51 -25.20
N ALA A 82 -27.66 21.11 -25.93
CA ALA A 82 -27.76 20.70 -27.33
C ALA A 82 -28.49 19.35 -27.50
N ALA A 83 -28.40 18.46 -26.50
CA ALA A 83 -29.13 17.19 -26.46
C ALA A 83 -30.52 17.29 -25.80
N ASN A 84 -30.96 18.51 -25.44
CA ASN A 84 -32.23 18.78 -24.78
C ASN A 84 -32.43 18.04 -23.44
N THR A 85 -31.35 17.70 -22.72
CA THR A 85 -31.42 16.99 -21.43
C THR A 85 -31.58 17.92 -20.23
N CYS A 86 -31.58 19.23 -20.44
CA CYS A 86 -31.65 20.27 -19.41
C CYS A 86 -33.09 20.67 -19.00
N THR A 87 -34.12 20.01 -19.53
CA THR A 87 -35.52 20.38 -19.27
C THR A 87 -35.96 20.21 -17.82
N HIS A 88 -35.29 19.32 -17.08
CA HIS A 88 -35.57 19.07 -15.66
C HIS A 88 -35.29 20.29 -14.76
N PHE A 89 -34.46 21.25 -15.21
CA PHE A 89 -34.16 22.49 -14.48
C PHE A 89 -35.39 23.36 -14.25
N GLY A 90 -36.39 23.30 -15.12
CA GLY A 90 -37.65 24.03 -14.94
C GLY A 90 -38.31 23.76 -13.59
N SER A 91 -38.33 22.50 -13.16
CA SER A 91 -38.87 22.11 -11.85
C SER A 91 -37.99 22.56 -10.67
N GLN A 92 -36.66 22.47 -10.82
CA GLN A 92 -35.71 22.80 -9.77
C GLN A 92 -35.65 24.31 -9.50
N VAL A 93 -35.67 25.13 -10.56
CA VAL A 93 -35.74 26.59 -10.46
C VAL A 93 -37.02 27.02 -9.74
N LYS A 94 -38.17 26.41 -10.07
CA LYS A 94 -39.45 26.70 -9.40
C LYS A 94 -39.41 26.32 -7.92
N ASP A 95 -38.81 25.19 -7.56
CA ASP A 95 -38.62 24.78 -6.17
C ASP A 95 -37.74 25.79 -5.40
N CYS A 96 -36.62 26.25 -5.97
CA CYS A 96 -35.79 27.31 -5.39
C CYS A 96 -36.59 28.62 -5.17
N GLN A 97 -37.30 29.06 -6.20
CA GLN A 97 -38.10 30.30 -6.16
C GLN A 97 -39.24 30.20 -5.14
N SER A 98 -39.86 29.02 -4.98
CA SER A 98 -40.91 28.79 -3.96
C SER A 98 -40.40 28.96 -2.53
N ARG A 99 -39.08 28.82 -2.32
CA ARG A 99 -38.39 29.04 -1.03
C ARG A 99 -37.92 30.48 -0.84
N GLY A 100 -38.25 31.38 -1.77
CA GLY A 100 -37.84 32.79 -1.73
C GLY A 100 -36.41 33.04 -2.21
N ILE A 101 -35.75 32.05 -2.81
CA ILE A 101 -34.40 32.18 -3.37
C ILE A 101 -34.49 32.73 -4.79
N LYS A 102 -33.73 33.78 -5.08
CA LYS A 102 -33.65 34.32 -6.45
C LYS A 102 -32.64 33.53 -7.27
N VAL A 103 -33.04 33.11 -8.46
CA VAL A 103 -32.19 32.34 -9.36
C VAL A 103 -31.87 33.17 -10.60
N MET A 104 -30.59 33.40 -10.89
CA MET A 104 -30.13 34.24 -12.00
C MET A 104 -29.24 33.44 -12.95
N LEU A 105 -29.24 33.80 -14.24
CA LEU A 105 -28.28 33.25 -15.21
C LEU A 105 -27.00 34.09 -15.19
N SER A 106 -25.83 33.47 -15.09
CA SER A 106 -24.56 34.21 -15.23
C SER A 106 -24.08 34.29 -16.68
N LEU A 107 -23.61 35.48 -17.06
CA LEU A 107 -22.96 35.75 -18.34
C LEU A 107 -21.46 35.83 -18.14
N GLY A 108 -20.71 35.16 -19.02
CA GLY A 108 -19.27 35.27 -19.08
C GLY A 108 -18.51 34.23 -18.27
N GLY A 109 -17.56 34.69 -17.45
CA GLY A 109 -16.57 33.90 -16.72
C GLY A 109 -15.16 33.97 -17.32
N GLY A 110 -14.16 33.48 -16.59
CA GLY A 110 -12.76 33.46 -17.02
C GLY A 110 -12.43 32.58 -18.24
N ILE A 111 -13.42 31.88 -18.80
CA ILE A 111 -13.30 31.03 -20.00
C ILE A 111 -14.53 31.29 -20.88
N GLY A 112 -14.33 31.51 -22.19
CA GLY A 112 -15.42 31.72 -23.14
C GLY A 112 -15.05 32.63 -24.30
N ASN A 113 -16.00 32.87 -25.19
CA ASN A 113 -15.90 33.81 -26.30
C ASN A 113 -17.17 34.67 -26.37
N TYR A 114 -17.16 35.80 -25.67
CA TYR A 114 -18.28 36.72 -25.59
C TYR A 114 -17.83 38.16 -25.74
N SER A 115 -18.60 38.96 -26.45
CA SER A 115 -18.35 40.39 -26.65
C SER A 115 -19.58 41.05 -27.27
N ILE A 116 -19.76 42.34 -27.00
CA ILE A 116 -20.86 43.13 -27.56
C ILE A 116 -20.25 44.17 -28.50
N GLY A 117 -20.46 44.01 -29.80
CA GLY A 117 -19.83 44.86 -30.81
C GLY A 117 -20.53 46.20 -31.04
N SER A 118 -21.78 46.33 -30.62
CA SER A 118 -22.58 47.56 -30.81
C SER A 118 -23.76 47.63 -29.85
N ARG A 119 -24.39 48.81 -29.78
CA ARG A 119 -25.65 49.00 -29.05
C ARG A 119 -26.78 48.13 -29.60
N GLU A 120 -26.79 47.86 -30.91
CA GLU A 120 -27.76 47.00 -31.57
C GLU A 120 -27.54 45.54 -31.18
N ASP A 121 -26.29 45.09 -31.15
CA ASP A 121 -25.91 43.76 -30.68
C ASP A 121 -26.30 43.56 -29.21
N ALA A 122 -26.13 44.58 -28.36
CA ALA A 122 -26.59 44.56 -26.97
C ALA A 122 -28.11 44.32 -26.86
N LYS A 123 -28.91 44.91 -27.76
CA LYS A 123 -30.37 44.68 -27.80
C LYS A 123 -30.69 43.26 -28.25
N VAL A 124 -29.99 42.74 -29.27
CA VAL A 124 -30.16 41.37 -29.76
C VAL A 124 -29.88 40.35 -28.66
N VAL A 125 -28.78 40.54 -27.92
CA VAL A 125 -28.45 39.69 -26.76
C VAL A 125 -29.53 39.82 -25.68
N ALA A 126 -30.00 41.03 -25.37
CA ALA A 126 -31.08 41.24 -24.39
C ALA A 126 -32.38 40.52 -24.77
N ASP A 127 -32.79 40.60 -26.04
CA ASP A 127 -33.98 39.93 -26.57
C ASP A 127 -33.82 38.40 -26.51
N TYR A 128 -32.63 37.89 -26.83
CA TYR A 128 -32.32 36.47 -26.70
C TYR A 128 -32.48 35.98 -25.26
N LEU A 129 -31.88 36.70 -24.30
CA LEU A 129 -31.97 36.37 -22.87
C LEU A 129 -33.43 36.44 -22.37
N TRP A 130 -34.17 37.46 -22.81
CA TRP A 130 -35.58 37.61 -22.47
C TRP A 130 -36.43 36.42 -22.92
N ASN A 131 -36.27 36.02 -24.19
CA ASN A 131 -37.10 34.97 -24.81
C ASN A 131 -36.72 33.54 -24.39
N ASN A 132 -35.46 33.29 -24.01
CA ASN A 132 -34.99 31.93 -23.73
C ASN A 132 -34.83 31.60 -22.24
N PHE A 133 -34.63 32.60 -21.37
CA PHE A 133 -34.35 32.39 -19.95
C PHE A 133 -35.25 33.18 -19.00
N LEU A 134 -35.79 34.32 -19.44
CA LEU A 134 -36.68 35.16 -18.65
C LEU A 134 -38.14 35.00 -19.14
N GLY A 135 -38.95 36.06 -19.04
CA GLY A 135 -40.40 36.03 -19.24
C GLY A 135 -40.88 36.09 -20.69
N GLY A 136 -39.99 36.06 -21.68
CA GLY A 136 -40.37 35.95 -23.10
C GLY A 136 -40.66 34.51 -23.52
N ASN A 137 -40.99 34.31 -24.79
CA ASN A 137 -41.32 32.99 -25.33
C ASN A 137 -40.39 32.63 -26.50
N SER A 138 -39.97 31.36 -26.55
CA SER A 138 -39.09 30.79 -27.57
C SER A 138 -39.43 29.32 -27.73
N SER A 139 -39.39 28.80 -28.96
CA SER A 139 -39.58 27.37 -29.22
C SER A 139 -38.38 26.51 -28.79
N SER A 140 -37.26 27.14 -28.41
CA SER A 140 -36.00 26.46 -28.09
C SER A 140 -35.40 27.03 -26.80
N ARG A 141 -36.05 26.78 -25.66
CA ARG A 141 -35.54 27.21 -24.34
C ARG A 141 -34.53 26.20 -23.77
N PRO A 142 -33.26 26.60 -23.53
CA PRO A 142 -32.22 25.66 -23.11
C PRO A 142 -32.45 25.00 -21.75
N LEU A 143 -33.16 25.65 -20.82
CA LEU A 143 -33.47 25.11 -19.48
C LEU A 143 -34.93 24.63 -19.38
N GLY A 144 -35.55 24.26 -20.50
CA GLY A 144 -36.97 23.92 -20.55
C GLY A 144 -37.86 25.12 -20.23
N ASP A 145 -38.89 24.90 -19.42
CA ASP A 145 -39.87 25.93 -19.04
C ASP A 145 -39.42 26.83 -17.87
N ALA A 146 -38.14 26.76 -17.48
CA ALA A 146 -37.57 27.59 -16.41
C ALA A 146 -37.67 29.08 -16.75
N VAL A 147 -38.17 29.89 -15.81
CA VAL A 147 -38.17 31.36 -15.90
C VAL A 147 -37.35 31.94 -14.74
N LEU A 148 -36.17 32.44 -15.04
CA LEU A 148 -35.22 32.97 -14.06
C LEU A 148 -35.61 34.38 -13.58
N ASP A 149 -35.09 34.77 -12.42
CA ASP A 149 -35.36 36.07 -11.79
C ASP A 149 -34.49 37.21 -12.34
N GLY A 150 -33.34 36.88 -12.91
CA GLY A 150 -32.38 37.91 -13.31
C GLY A 150 -31.19 37.40 -14.09
N ILE A 151 -30.30 38.34 -14.41
CA ILE A 151 -29.07 38.14 -15.16
C ILE A 151 -27.90 38.68 -14.36
N ASP A 152 -26.87 37.86 -14.21
CA ASP A 152 -25.60 38.20 -13.61
C ASP A 152 -24.52 38.47 -14.65
N PHE A 153 -23.72 39.52 -14.44
CA PHE A 153 -22.64 39.94 -15.30
C PHE A 153 -21.30 39.57 -14.63
N ASN A 154 -20.77 38.38 -14.93
CA ASN A 154 -19.42 37.97 -14.56
C ASN A 154 -18.45 38.15 -15.74
N ILE A 155 -18.18 39.41 -16.10
CA ILE A 155 -17.38 39.74 -17.29
C ILE A 155 -15.91 39.85 -16.90
N GLU A 156 -15.10 38.88 -17.32
CA GLU A 156 -13.68 38.80 -16.96
C GLU A 156 -12.74 38.96 -18.18
N LEU A 157 -13.27 38.77 -19.39
CA LEU A 157 -12.54 38.82 -20.66
C LEU A 157 -13.19 39.78 -21.65
N GLY A 158 -12.42 40.15 -22.69
CA GLY A 158 -12.93 40.95 -23.81
C GLY A 158 -12.84 42.46 -23.60
N SER A 159 -13.81 43.19 -24.16
CA SER A 159 -13.85 44.66 -24.26
C SER A 159 -14.76 45.27 -23.19
N PRO A 160 -14.48 46.49 -22.67
CA PRO A 160 -15.35 47.20 -21.73
C PRO A 160 -16.57 47.87 -22.39
N GLN A 161 -16.75 47.72 -23.69
CA GLN A 161 -17.76 48.46 -24.46
C GLN A 161 -19.15 47.80 -24.38
N HIS A 162 -20.20 48.63 -24.37
CA HIS A 162 -21.62 48.26 -24.55
C HIS A 162 -22.28 47.37 -23.48
N TRP A 163 -21.61 47.03 -22.37
CA TRP A 163 -22.25 46.36 -21.23
C TRP A 163 -23.32 47.22 -20.55
N ASP A 164 -23.15 48.54 -20.59
CA ASP A 164 -24.11 49.52 -20.13
C ASP A 164 -25.36 49.58 -21.01
N ASP A 165 -25.21 49.41 -22.34
CA ASP A 165 -26.32 49.25 -23.28
C ASP A 165 -27.11 47.95 -23.04
N LEU A 166 -26.43 46.85 -22.74
CA LEU A 166 -27.08 45.58 -22.40
C LEU A 166 -27.87 45.71 -21.09
N ALA A 167 -27.27 46.30 -20.05
CA ALA A 167 -27.95 46.56 -18.78
C ALA A 167 -29.19 47.45 -18.95
N ARG A 168 -29.10 48.52 -19.76
CA ARG A 168 -30.24 49.39 -20.12
C ARG A 168 -31.32 48.65 -20.90
N SER A 169 -30.95 47.68 -21.73
CA SER A 169 -31.91 46.92 -22.54
C SER A 169 -32.64 45.89 -21.69
N LEU A 170 -31.92 45.15 -20.84
CA LEU A 170 -32.52 44.18 -19.91
C LEU A 170 -33.43 44.85 -18.87
N SER A 171 -33.04 46.01 -18.34
CA SER A 171 -33.82 46.70 -17.30
C SER A 171 -35.21 47.13 -17.79
N LYS A 172 -35.37 47.41 -19.10
CA LYS A 172 -36.68 47.74 -19.71
C LYS A 172 -37.70 46.61 -19.62
N PHE A 173 -37.26 45.35 -19.52
CA PHE A 173 -38.18 44.22 -19.38
C PHE A 173 -38.85 44.15 -18.00
N SER A 174 -38.30 44.82 -16.98
CA SER A 174 -38.88 44.85 -15.63
C SER A 174 -40.29 45.44 -15.57
N HIS A 175 -40.70 46.22 -16.58
CA HIS A 175 -42.03 46.83 -16.65
C HIS A 175 -43.11 45.92 -17.26
N ARG A 176 -42.77 44.70 -17.68
CA ARG A 176 -43.70 43.75 -18.33
C ARG A 176 -44.35 42.76 -17.35
N GLY A 177 -44.63 43.20 -16.12
CA GLY A 177 -45.33 42.39 -15.10
C GLY A 177 -44.43 41.52 -14.21
N ARG A 178 -43.11 41.52 -14.40
CA ARG A 178 -42.13 40.87 -13.50
C ARG A 178 -40.84 41.67 -13.47
N LYS A 179 -40.29 41.89 -12.27
CA LYS A 179 -38.98 42.54 -12.09
C LYS A 179 -37.87 41.61 -12.59
N VAL A 180 -36.96 42.13 -13.42
CA VAL A 180 -35.72 41.45 -13.84
C VAL A 180 -34.58 42.01 -13.00
N TYR A 181 -33.99 41.17 -12.15
CA TYR A 181 -32.85 41.57 -11.32
C TYR A 181 -31.56 41.60 -12.15
N LEU A 182 -30.77 42.64 -11.99
CA LEU A 182 -29.45 42.73 -12.61
C LEU A 182 -28.36 42.72 -11.54
N THR A 183 -27.40 41.82 -11.71
CA THR A 183 -26.28 41.67 -10.79
C THR A 183 -24.95 41.69 -11.52
N GLY A 184 -23.86 41.98 -10.82
CA GLY A 184 -22.54 42.00 -11.42
C GLY A 184 -21.44 41.60 -10.46
N ALA A 185 -20.40 40.99 -11.02
CA ALA A 185 -19.25 40.44 -10.31
C ALA A 185 -17.95 41.17 -10.65
N PRO A 186 -17.77 42.45 -10.29
CA PRO A 186 -16.54 43.16 -10.61
C PRO A 186 -15.34 42.59 -9.87
N GLN A 187 -14.17 42.74 -10.44
CA GLN A 187 -12.90 42.58 -9.73
C GLN A 187 -12.74 43.70 -8.69
N CYS A 188 -12.06 43.45 -7.56
CA CYS A 188 -11.93 44.48 -6.52
C CYS A 188 -11.18 45.77 -6.91
N PRO A 189 -10.29 45.83 -7.92
CA PRO A 189 -9.70 47.09 -8.35
C PRO A 189 -10.79 48.07 -8.82
N PHE A 190 -10.77 49.28 -8.29
CA PHE A 190 -11.76 50.31 -8.62
C PHE A 190 -11.17 51.40 -9.55
N PRO A 191 -11.84 51.77 -10.65
CA PRO A 191 -13.04 51.12 -11.19
C PRO A 191 -12.72 49.75 -11.82
N ASP A 192 -13.72 48.88 -11.91
CA ASP A 192 -13.56 47.62 -12.63
C ASP A 192 -13.24 47.87 -14.11
N ARG A 193 -12.24 47.15 -14.63
CA ARG A 193 -11.69 47.36 -15.98
C ARG A 193 -12.72 47.14 -17.09
N LEU A 194 -13.66 46.22 -16.92
CA LEU A 194 -14.58 45.79 -17.97
C LEU A 194 -16.00 46.33 -17.75
N MET A 195 -16.45 46.39 -16.50
CA MET A 195 -17.81 46.72 -16.11
C MET A 195 -17.96 48.11 -15.48
N GLY A 196 -16.88 48.88 -15.35
CA GLY A 196 -16.89 50.19 -14.69
C GLY A 196 -17.95 51.17 -15.24
N SER A 197 -18.10 51.24 -16.57
CA SER A 197 -19.12 52.08 -17.22
C SER A 197 -20.55 51.59 -16.95
N ALA A 198 -20.77 50.27 -16.90
CA ALA A 198 -22.07 49.66 -16.66
C ALA A 198 -22.58 49.93 -15.25
N PHE A 199 -21.72 49.94 -14.22
CA PHE A 199 -22.13 50.25 -12.84
C PHE A 199 -22.57 51.72 -12.64
N ASN A 200 -22.22 52.62 -13.56
CA ASN A 200 -22.71 54.01 -13.54
C ASN A 200 -24.16 54.15 -14.00
N THR A 201 -24.75 53.13 -14.63
CA THR A 201 -26.11 53.18 -15.18
C THR A 201 -27.23 53.12 -14.14
N ARG A 202 -26.91 52.83 -12.87
CA ARG A 202 -27.87 52.63 -11.76
C ARG A 202 -28.88 51.49 -11.97
N HIS A 203 -28.60 50.56 -12.87
CA HIS A 203 -29.49 49.43 -13.17
C HIS A 203 -29.18 48.14 -12.38
N PHE A 204 -28.02 48.07 -11.70
CA PHE A 204 -27.63 46.91 -10.92
C PHE A 204 -28.23 46.93 -9.51
N ASP A 205 -28.99 45.89 -9.16
CA ASP A 205 -29.58 45.71 -7.84
C ASP A 205 -28.54 45.23 -6.82
N TYR A 206 -27.74 44.23 -7.20
CA TYR A 206 -26.76 43.58 -6.35
C TYR A 206 -25.39 43.54 -7.03
N VAL A 207 -24.33 43.81 -6.27
CA VAL A 207 -22.95 43.75 -6.78
C VAL A 207 -22.12 42.92 -5.82
N TRP A 208 -21.49 41.86 -6.31
CA TRP A 208 -20.61 41.01 -5.52
C TRP A 208 -19.16 41.14 -5.97
N ILE A 209 -18.41 41.96 -5.24
CA ILE A 209 -17.03 42.34 -5.60
C ILE A 209 -16.09 41.17 -5.31
N GLN A 210 -15.32 40.74 -6.31
CA GLN A 210 -14.37 39.64 -6.19
C GLN A 210 -13.09 40.12 -5.48
N PHE A 211 -12.94 39.79 -4.20
CA PHE A 211 -11.76 40.10 -3.39
C PHE A 211 -10.71 38.97 -3.40
N TYR A 212 -10.85 38.00 -4.30
CA TYR A 212 -9.89 36.93 -4.57
C TYR A 212 -9.24 37.12 -5.94
N ASN A 213 -8.08 36.49 -6.16
CA ASN A 213 -7.25 36.66 -7.37
C ASN A 213 -6.84 38.11 -7.69
N ASN A 214 -6.93 39.01 -6.71
CA ASN A 214 -6.62 40.44 -6.86
C ASN A 214 -5.69 40.94 -5.74
N PRO A 215 -4.40 40.56 -5.73
CA PRO A 215 -3.45 40.92 -4.66
C PRO A 215 -3.44 42.41 -4.22
N PRO A 216 -3.64 43.41 -5.11
CA PRO A 216 -3.64 44.81 -4.71
C PRO A 216 -4.80 45.23 -3.80
N CYS A 217 -5.92 44.50 -3.79
CA CYS A 217 -7.11 44.83 -3.01
C CYS A 217 -7.72 43.65 -2.25
N SER A 218 -7.15 42.46 -2.37
CA SER A 218 -7.51 41.29 -1.58
C SER A 218 -6.97 41.37 -0.15
N TYR A 219 -7.45 40.47 0.71
CA TYR A 219 -6.83 40.22 2.00
C TYR A 219 -5.44 39.58 1.84
N ASN A 220 -4.48 40.03 2.65
CA ASN A 220 -3.16 39.41 2.81
C ASN A 220 -3.00 39.04 4.29
N SER A 221 -2.31 37.93 4.60
CA SER A 221 -2.20 37.42 5.97
C SER A 221 -1.74 38.50 6.95
N GLY A 222 -2.60 38.83 7.92
CA GLY A 222 -2.35 39.87 8.93
C GLY A 222 -2.62 41.33 8.49
N ASN A 223 -3.08 41.59 7.27
CA ASN A 223 -3.37 42.95 6.78
C ASN A 223 -4.74 43.05 6.07
N THR A 224 -5.67 43.75 6.71
CA THR A 224 -7.04 44.00 6.20
C THR A 224 -7.21 45.34 5.50
N GLN A 225 -6.19 46.21 5.48
CA GLN A 225 -6.32 47.61 5.07
C GLN A 225 -6.66 47.74 3.57
N ASN A 226 -5.98 47.00 2.70
CA ASN A 226 -6.23 47.02 1.26
C ASN A 226 -7.68 46.66 0.90
N LEU A 227 -8.23 45.66 1.61
CA LEU A 227 -9.62 45.24 1.48
C LEU A 227 -10.57 46.35 1.94
N PHE A 228 -10.31 46.97 3.09
CA PHE A 228 -11.15 48.07 3.60
C PHE A 228 -11.11 49.30 2.70
N ASP A 229 -9.94 49.67 2.18
CA ASP A 229 -9.79 50.82 1.28
C ASP A 229 -10.57 50.60 -0.03
N SER A 230 -10.47 49.41 -0.62
CA SER A 230 -11.26 49.06 -1.81
C SER A 230 -12.76 48.98 -1.49
N TRP A 231 -13.16 48.34 -0.39
CA TRP A 231 -14.55 48.27 0.05
C TRP A 231 -15.17 49.66 0.23
N ASN A 232 -14.45 50.59 0.86
CA ASN A 232 -14.90 51.96 1.07
C ASN A 232 -15.03 52.71 -0.26
N LYS A 233 -14.10 52.53 -1.21
CA LYS A 233 -14.21 53.11 -2.56
C LYS A 233 -15.45 52.62 -3.29
N TRP A 234 -15.67 51.31 -3.35
CA TRP A 234 -16.85 50.73 -3.99
C TRP A 234 -18.16 51.20 -3.33
N THR A 235 -18.27 51.11 -2.00
CA THR A 235 -19.51 51.48 -1.30
C THR A 235 -19.84 52.97 -1.38
N THR A 236 -18.86 53.85 -1.57
CA THR A 236 -19.09 55.30 -1.75
C THR A 236 -19.33 55.68 -3.20
N SER A 237 -18.73 54.98 -4.17
CA SER A 237 -18.72 55.41 -5.57
C SER A 237 -19.81 54.81 -6.47
N ILE A 238 -20.35 53.62 -6.17
CA ILE A 238 -21.41 53.01 -7.00
C ILE A 238 -22.81 53.15 -6.39
N THR A 239 -23.86 53.10 -7.21
CA THR A 239 -25.25 53.34 -6.82
C THR A 239 -26.05 52.06 -6.51
N ALA A 240 -25.44 50.88 -6.63
CA ALA A 240 -26.10 49.60 -6.36
C ALA A 240 -26.75 49.56 -4.97
N GLN A 241 -27.89 48.86 -4.86
CA GLN A 241 -28.68 48.84 -3.63
C GLN A 241 -27.94 48.10 -2.50
N LYS A 242 -27.33 46.96 -2.84
CA LYS A 242 -26.61 46.11 -1.89
C LYS A 242 -25.33 45.55 -2.51
N ILE A 243 -24.25 45.60 -1.74
CA ILE A 243 -22.90 45.18 -2.12
C ILE A 243 -22.49 44.01 -1.25
N PHE A 244 -22.01 42.95 -1.89
CA PHE A 244 -21.60 41.71 -1.28
C PHE A 244 -20.08 41.57 -1.33
N LEU A 245 -19.52 41.02 -0.27
CA LEU A 245 -18.11 40.65 -0.20
C LEU A 245 -17.93 39.31 -0.92
N GLY A 246 -17.33 39.31 -2.11
CA GLY A 246 -17.05 38.10 -2.89
C GLY A 246 -15.76 37.43 -2.44
N LEU A 247 -15.86 36.18 -1.98
CA LEU A 247 -14.77 35.42 -1.38
C LEU A 247 -14.64 34.04 -2.02
N PRO A 248 -13.43 33.47 -1.98
CA PRO A 248 -13.25 32.08 -2.32
C PRO A 248 -13.78 31.21 -1.18
N ALA A 249 -14.46 30.11 -1.51
CA ALA A 249 -15.00 29.19 -0.52
C ALA A 249 -13.90 28.46 0.29
N ALA A 250 -12.71 28.33 -0.30
CA ALA A 250 -11.56 27.59 0.23
C ALA A 250 -10.23 28.24 -0.20
N PRO A 251 -9.11 28.00 0.49
CA PRO A 251 -7.81 28.52 0.09
C PRO A 251 -7.41 28.08 -1.33
N GLU A 252 -7.84 26.91 -1.77
CA GLU A 252 -7.51 26.32 -3.07
C GLU A 252 -8.44 26.79 -4.19
N ALA A 253 -9.56 27.44 -3.85
CA ALA A 253 -10.52 27.95 -4.82
C ALA A 253 -10.03 29.23 -5.54
N SER A 254 -8.89 29.79 -5.12
CA SER A 254 -8.29 30.98 -5.71
C SER A 254 -6.78 31.01 -5.45
N GLY A 255 -5.99 31.61 -6.35
CA GLY A 255 -4.55 31.77 -6.13
C GLY A 255 -4.18 32.80 -5.05
N SER A 256 -5.13 33.65 -4.62
CA SER A 256 -4.94 34.65 -3.56
C SER A 256 -6.28 35.18 -3.03
N GLY A 257 -6.26 35.76 -1.82
CA GLY A 257 -7.42 36.46 -1.24
C GLY A 257 -8.37 35.59 -0.41
N TYR A 258 -7.98 34.37 -0.05
CA TYR A 258 -8.69 33.60 0.97
C TYR A 258 -8.57 34.28 2.34
N ILE A 259 -9.71 34.34 3.04
CA ILE A 259 -9.81 34.96 4.35
C ILE A 259 -10.13 33.87 5.36
N PRO A 260 -9.30 33.66 6.39
CA PRO A 260 -9.63 32.74 7.48
C PRO A 260 -10.99 33.08 8.14
N PRO A 261 -11.81 32.09 8.53
CA PRO A 261 -13.15 32.29 9.09
C PRO A 261 -13.18 33.19 10.34
N ASP A 262 -12.20 33.01 11.21
CA ASP A 262 -11.99 33.75 12.44
C ASP A 262 -11.69 35.22 12.13
N VAL A 263 -10.82 35.49 11.16
CA VAL A 263 -10.50 36.86 10.70
C VAL A 263 -11.72 37.52 10.05
N LEU A 264 -12.45 36.78 9.20
CA LEU A 264 -13.64 37.28 8.55
C LEU A 264 -14.69 37.76 9.57
N THR A 265 -14.96 36.94 10.59
CA THR A 265 -16.01 37.23 11.58
C THR A 265 -15.58 38.20 12.67
N SER A 266 -14.32 38.14 13.13
CA SER A 266 -13.83 38.97 14.22
C SER A 266 -13.35 40.36 13.79
N GLN A 267 -12.80 40.51 12.57
CA GLN A 267 -12.16 41.76 12.14
C GLN A 267 -12.88 42.42 10.95
N ILE A 268 -13.30 41.64 9.95
CA ILE A 268 -13.78 42.18 8.67
C ILE A 268 -15.28 42.49 8.69
N LEU A 269 -16.13 41.49 8.93
CA LEU A 269 -17.59 41.66 8.92
C LEU A 269 -18.09 42.73 9.90
N PRO A 270 -17.56 42.89 11.12
CA PRO A 270 -17.97 43.97 12.03
C PRO A 270 -17.73 45.37 11.43
N THR A 271 -16.71 45.53 10.59
CA THR A 271 -16.39 46.78 9.91
C THR A 271 -17.27 46.97 8.69
N LEU A 272 -17.42 45.95 7.85
CA LEU A 272 -18.20 46.01 6.61
C LEU A 272 -19.70 46.22 6.87
N LYS A 273 -20.25 45.58 7.91
CA LYS A 273 -21.66 45.70 8.33
C LYS A 273 -22.04 47.13 8.75
N LYS A 274 -21.08 48.03 9.04
CA LYS A 274 -21.35 49.45 9.31
C LYS A 274 -21.88 50.20 8.07
N SER A 275 -21.58 49.71 6.87
CA SER A 275 -22.09 50.29 5.63
C SER A 275 -23.56 49.92 5.41
N LYS A 276 -24.43 50.90 5.19
CA LYS A 276 -25.84 50.67 4.84
C LYS A 276 -26.02 49.88 3.53
N LYS A 277 -25.00 49.90 2.66
CA LYS A 277 -24.96 49.14 1.42
C LYS A 277 -24.50 47.69 1.60
N TYR A 278 -24.05 47.26 2.79
CA TYR A 278 -23.70 45.86 3.00
C TYR A 278 -24.92 44.96 2.74
N GLY A 279 -24.72 44.03 1.81
CA GLY A 279 -25.72 43.08 1.32
C GLY A 279 -25.48 41.65 1.80
N GLY A 280 -24.24 41.31 2.16
CA GLY A 280 -23.87 39.96 2.57
C GLY A 280 -22.54 39.48 1.98
N VAL A 281 -22.41 38.17 1.83
CA VAL A 281 -21.22 37.50 1.27
C VAL A 281 -21.62 36.76 -0.01
N MET A 282 -20.76 36.82 -1.02
CA MET A 282 -20.87 36.01 -2.24
C MET A 282 -19.73 35.00 -2.27
N LEU A 283 -20.02 33.77 -2.72
CA LEU A 283 -19.05 32.68 -2.77
C LEU A 283 -18.87 32.22 -4.22
N CYS A 284 -17.60 32.16 -4.65
CA CYS A 284 -17.22 32.06 -6.06
C CYS A 284 -17.61 30.73 -6.74
N SER A 285 -17.90 29.67 -5.98
CA SER A 285 -18.35 28.38 -6.50
C SER A 285 -18.99 27.56 -5.39
N VAL A 286 -19.93 26.69 -5.75
CA VAL A 286 -20.19 25.47 -4.98
C VAL A 286 -18.95 24.58 -5.12
N VAL A 287 -17.95 24.83 -4.30
CA VAL A 287 -17.25 23.68 -3.73
C VAL A 287 -18.36 22.89 -3.08
N GLN A 288 -18.46 21.60 -3.37
CA GLN A 288 -19.21 20.69 -2.53
C GLN A 288 -18.54 20.72 -1.16
N VAL A 289 -18.81 21.78 -0.38
CA VAL A 289 -19.11 21.57 1.00
C VAL A 289 -20.33 20.66 0.91
N GLY A 290 -20.19 19.42 1.34
CA GLY A 290 -21.34 18.63 1.76
C GLY A 290 -22.08 19.46 2.81
N LEU A 291 -22.92 20.38 2.35
CA LEU A 291 -23.92 21.08 3.11
C LEU A 291 -25.28 20.53 2.72
N ALA A 292 -25.43 19.20 2.72
CA ALA A 292 -26.38 18.74 3.72
C ALA A 292 -25.82 19.34 5.02
N THR A 293 -26.59 20.17 5.71
CA THR A 293 -26.45 20.24 7.16
C THR A 293 -25.96 18.87 7.59
N GLU A 294 -24.77 18.76 8.22
CA GLU A 294 -24.44 17.56 8.98
C GLU A 294 -25.76 17.13 9.58
N SER A 295 -26.25 15.97 9.19
CA SER A 295 -27.63 15.57 9.42
C SER A 295 -27.74 15.41 10.92
N HIS A 296 -27.95 16.53 11.63
CA HIS A 296 -27.89 16.62 13.07
C HIS A 296 -29.11 15.85 13.52
N ILE A 297 -28.87 14.63 13.99
CA ILE A 297 -29.87 13.75 14.53
C ILE A 297 -30.15 14.31 15.91
N GLY A 298 -31.25 15.06 16.01
CA GLY A 298 -31.69 15.63 17.27
C GLY A 298 -32.17 14.55 18.25
N LEU A 299 -32.16 14.90 19.53
CA LEU A 299 -32.74 14.06 20.58
C LEU A 299 -34.20 13.68 20.25
N GLY A 300 -34.57 12.45 20.56
CA GLY A 300 -35.86 11.83 20.22
C GLY A 300 -35.94 11.19 18.83
N SER A 301 -34.89 11.28 18.02
CA SER A 301 -34.86 10.66 16.68
C SER A 301 -34.80 9.13 16.76
N LYS A 302 -35.54 8.45 15.87
CA LYS A 302 -35.63 6.98 15.84
C LYS A 302 -35.48 6.39 14.44
N LEU A 303 -34.87 5.21 14.36
CA LEU A 303 -34.89 4.31 13.20
C LEU A 303 -35.53 2.98 13.62
N LYS A 304 -36.27 2.35 12.71
CA LYS A 304 -36.90 1.05 12.93
C LYS A 304 -36.39 0.02 11.95
N ALA A 305 -36.14 -1.20 12.39
CA ALA A 305 -35.70 -2.30 11.53
C ALA A 305 -36.74 -2.67 10.45
N SER A 306 -38.03 -2.44 10.72
CA SER A 306 -39.11 -2.59 9.73
C SER A 306 -39.05 -1.60 8.56
N GLU A 307 -38.25 -0.53 8.66
CA GLU A 307 -38.08 0.52 7.65
C GLU A 307 -36.64 0.49 7.09
N PRO A 308 -36.20 -0.58 6.39
CA PRO A 308 -34.78 -0.77 6.02
C PRO A 308 -34.24 0.28 5.04
N ASN A 309 -35.12 1.01 4.32
CA ASN A 309 -34.72 2.09 3.42
C ASN A 309 -34.45 3.42 4.16
N ARG A 310 -34.68 3.46 5.48
CA ARG A 310 -34.48 4.66 6.30
C ARG A 310 -33.18 4.54 7.08
N ALA A 311 -32.25 5.44 6.80
CA ALA A 311 -30.94 5.50 7.41
C ALA A 311 -30.57 6.96 7.73
N TRP A 312 -29.67 7.17 8.68
CA TRP A 312 -29.01 8.46 8.84
C TRP A 312 -27.75 8.47 7.99
N VAL A 313 -27.69 9.40 7.03
CA VAL A 313 -26.68 9.41 5.97
C VAL A 313 -25.71 10.57 6.18
N SER A 314 -24.43 10.36 5.90
CA SER A 314 -23.40 11.40 5.90
C SER A 314 -23.70 12.48 4.87
N SER A 315 -23.16 13.68 5.07
CA SER A 315 -23.51 14.84 4.25
C SER A 315 -23.21 14.67 2.76
N ASN A 316 -22.12 13.98 2.42
CA ASN A 316 -21.74 13.64 1.05
C ASN A 316 -22.36 12.33 0.53
N GLY A 317 -23.16 11.63 1.34
CA GLY A 317 -23.72 10.33 0.99
C GLY A 317 -22.72 9.18 0.97
N SER A 318 -21.47 9.37 1.40
CA SER A 318 -20.44 8.31 1.36
C SER A 318 -20.75 7.18 2.34
N PHE A 319 -21.30 7.49 3.52
CA PHE A 319 -21.64 6.50 4.54
C PHE A 319 -23.06 6.70 5.07
N ALA A 320 -23.65 5.62 5.57
CA ALA A 320 -24.94 5.66 6.24
C ALA A 320 -24.94 4.73 7.45
N ILE A 321 -25.70 5.11 8.49
CA ILE A 321 -26.00 4.27 9.66
C ILE A 321 -27.49 3.93 9.71
N GLY A 322 -27.80 2.67 10.01
CA GLY A 322 -29.17 2.16 10.04
C GLY A 322 -29.23 0.65 10.13
N PHE A 323 -30.37 0.06 9.75
CA PHE A 323 -30.59 -1.38 9.82
C PHE A 323 -30.28 -2.07 8.50
N THR A 324 -29.33 -2.99 8.50
CA THR A 324 -29.04 -3.88 7.37
C THR A 324 -29.60 -5.28 7.64
N ARG A 325 -30.06 -5.98 6.58
CA ARG A 325 -30.65 -7.32 6.72
C ARG A 325 -29.55 -8.39 6.66
N SER A 326 -29.54 -9.30 7.63
CA SER A 326 -28.55 -10.38 7.74
C SER A 326 -29.04 -11.66 7.05
N LYS A 327 -28.82 -11.78 5.73
CA LYS A 327 -29.22 -12.97 4.95
C LYS A 327 -28.40 -14.20 5.39
N PRO A 328 -28.99 -15.42 5.51
CA PRO A 328 -30.34 -15.83 5.13
C PRO A 328 -31.42 -15.62 6.21
N THR A 329 -31.05 -15.15 7.40
CA THR A 329 -31.99 -14.93 8.50
C THR A 329 -32.83 -13.67 8.28
N ASP A 330 -34.12 -13.68 8.64
CA ASP A 330 -34.95 -12.45 8.61
C ASP A 330 -34.66 -11.56 9.85
N ARG A 331 -33.37 -11.37 10.15
CA ARG A 331 -32.84 -10.58 11.27
C ARG A 331 -32.07 -9.37 10.75
N PHE A 332 -31.88 -8.38 11.63
CA PHE A 332 -31.29 -7.09 11.29
C PHE A 332 -30.06 -6.80 12.16
N LEU A 333 -29.11 -6.08 11.57
CA LEU A 333 -27.93 -5.53 12.25
C LEU A 333 -28.01 -4.01 12.19
N LEU A 334 -27.68 -3.35 13.31
CA LEU A 334 -27.33 -1.94 13.27
C LEU A 334 -25.95 -1.84 12.63
N SER A 335 -25.81 -1.07 11.55
CA SER A 335 -24.60 -1.04 10.76
C SER A 335 -24.27 0.35 10.24
N ILE A 336 -22.98 0.61 10.05
CA ILE A 336 -22.48 1.66 9.15
C ILE A 336 -21.98 0.98 7.88
N TRP A 337 -22.33 1.52 6.71
CA TRP A 337 -21.91 1.00 5.40
C TRP A 337 -21.60 2.12 4.41
N PHE A 338 -20.91 1.80 3.32
CA PHE A 338 -20.73 2.71 2.19
C PHE A 338 -22.04 2.88 1.41
N ALA A 339 -22.66 4.06 1.44
CA ALA A 339 -24.05 4.21 0.97
C ALA A 339 -24.20 4.31 -0.56
N GLN A 340 -23.13 4.68 -1.27
CA GLN A 340 -23.15 4.88 -2.73
C GLN A 340 -22.70 3.66 -3.54
N LEU A 341 -22.25 2.58 -2.90
CA LEU A 341 -21.77 1.41 -3.63
C LEU A 341 -22.93 0.59 -4.20
N PRO A 342 -22.83 0.12 -5.45
CA PRO A 342 -23.81 -0.80 -6.02
C PRO A 342 -23.76 -2.17 -5.34
N GLY A 343 -24.91 -2.83 -5.20
CA GLY A 343 -25.03 -4.19 -4.67
C GLY A 343 -25.44 -4.26 -3.19
N ASP A 344 -25.09 -5.37 -2.53
CA ASP A 344 -25.36 -5.55 -1.10
C ASP A 344 -24.50 -4.56 -0.26
N PRO A 345 -25.02 -3.99 0.84
CA PRO A 345 -24.30 -3.02 1.66
C PRO A 345 -22.95 -3.54 2.18
N THR A 346 -21.86 -2.84 1.87
CA THR A 346 -20.54 -3.15 2.46
C THR A 346 -20.46 -2.55 3.87
N ILE A 347 -20.70 -3.39 4.88
CA ILE A 347 -20.66 -3.00 6.30
C ILE A 347 -19.22 -2.78 6.77
N VAL A 348 -19.00 -1.71 7.54
CA VAL A 348 -17.70 -1.32 8.12
C VAL A 348 -17.73 -1.16 9.63
N TRP A 349 -18.93 -1.12 10.22
CA TRP A 349 -19.11 -1.08 11.67
C TRP A 349 -20.45 -1.69 12.05
N SER A 350 -20.51 -2.48 13.13
CA SER A 350 -21.75 -2.98 13.72
C SER A 350 -21.57 -3.35 15.20
N PRO A 351 -22.38 -2.80 16.13
CA PRO A 351 -22.22 -3.05 17.57
C PRO A 351 -22.92 -4.34 18.02
N ASN A 352 -23.93 -4.80 17.28
CA ASN A 352 -24.75 -5.98 17.63
C ASN A 352 -24.52 -7.17 16.69
N ARG A 353 -23.33 -7.26 16.08
CA ARG A 353 -22.96 -8.34 15.14
C ARG A 353 -23.15 -9.76 15.70
N ASN A 354 -23.00 -9.93 17.01
CA ASN A 354 -23.19 -11.22 17.71
C ASN A 354 -24.64 -11.45 18.18
N SER A 355 -25.47 -10.42 18.16
CA SER A 355 -26.85 -10.44 18.62
C SER A 355 -27.77 -9.74 17.59
N PRO A 356 -28.00 -10.37 16.42
CA PRO A 356 -28.90 -9.81 15.41
C PRO A 356 -30.32 -9.71 15.94
N VAL A 357 -30.98 -8.58 15.67
CA VAL A 357 -32.28 -8.21 16.23
C VAL A 357 -33.44 -8.50 15.28
N THR A 358 -34.67 -8.50 15.79
CA THR A 358 -35.87 -8.70 14.98
C THR A 358 -36.31 -7.43 14.25
N LYS A 359 -37.32 -7.54 13.38
CA LYS A 359 -37.93 -6.40 12.67
C LYS A 359 -38.58 -5.35 13.61
N GLU A 360 -38.82 -5.73 14.87
CA GLU A 360 -39.41 -4.86 15.91
C GLU A 360 -38.36 -3.97 16.58
N ALA A 361 -37.08 -4.11 16.20
CA ALA A 361 -36.01 -3.33 16.79
C ALA A 361 -36.06 -1.85 16.44
N VAL A 362 -35.69 -1.02 17.41
CA VAL A 362 -35.66 0.44 17.33
C VAL A 362 -34.31 0.94 17.82
N LEU A 363 -33.67 1.76 16.99
CA LEU A 363 -32.55 2.61 17.41
C LEU A 363 -33.10 4.00 17.73
N GLU A 364 -32.84 4.48 18.93
CA GLU A 364 -33.30 5.78 19.41
C GLU A 364 -32.16 6.58 20.03
N LEU A 365 -32.04 7.85 19.66
CA LEU A 365 -31.28 8.83 20.43
C LEU A 365 -32.23 9.44 21.46
N GLU A 366 -32.18 8.97 22.70
CA GLU A 366 -33.10 9.38 23.76
C GLU A 366 -32.92 10.85 24.17
N ALA A 367 -33.94 11.43 24.82
CA ALA A 367 -33.87 12.77 25.39
C ALA A 367 -32.78 12.93 26.48
N THR A 368 -32.31 11.83 27.06
CA THR A 368 -31.19 11.78 28.01
C THR A 368 -29.83 11.95 27.33
N GLY A 369 -29.77 11.96 25.99
CA GLY A 369 -28.52 11.97 25.24
C GLY A 369 -27.90 10.58 25.01
N ASN A 370 -28.64 9.51 25.35
CA ASN A 370 -28.20 8.14 25.18
C ASN A 370 -28.65 7.56 23.84
N LEU A 371 -27.75 6.91 23.10
CA LEU A 371 -28.11 6.16 21.90
C LEU A 371 -28.41 4.71 22.31
N VAL A 372 -29.63 4.25 22.08
CA VAL A 372 -30.13 2.96 22.58
C VAL A 372 -30.69 2.14 21.43
N LEU A 373 -30.20 0.92 21.28
CA LEU A 373 -30.78 -0.11 20.44
C LEU A 373 -31.62 -1.04 21.31
N SER A 374 -32.92 -1.12 21.03
CA SER A 374 -33.86 -1.99 21.73
C SER A 374 -34.55 -2.94 20.76
N ASP A 375 -34.87 -4.15 21.22
CA ASP A 375 -35.66 -5.15 20.49
C ASP A 375 -36.71 -5.74 21.44
N LYS A 376 -37.99 -5.73 21.07
CA LYS A 376 -39.10 -6.20 21.92
C LYS A 376 -39.09 -5.62 23.35
N ASN A 377 -38.76 -4.34 23.48
CA ASN A 377 -38.59 -3.62 24.76
C ASN A 377 -37.44 -4.13 25.64
N THR A 378 -36.51 -4.91 25.09
CA THR A 378 -35.25 -5.27 25.76
C THR A 378 -34.10 -4.45 25.15
N VAL A 379 -33.24 -3.88 25.99
CA VAL A 379 -32.07 -3.13 25.53
C VAL A 379 -31.01 -4.13 25.04
N VAL A 380 -30.61 -4.01 23.78
CA VAL A 380 -29.62 -4.87 23.13
C VAL A 380 -28.24 -4.23 23.18
N TRP A 381 -28.17 -2.90 22.97
CA TRP A 381 -26.91 -2.14 23.00
C TRP A 381 -27.18 -0.67 23.36
N THR A 382 -26.21 0.00 23.97
CA THR A 382 -26.29 1.43 24.29
C THR A 382 -24.92 2.10 24.22
N SER A 383 -24.87 3.40 23.90
CA SER A 383 -23.66 4.22 23.96
C SER A 383 -23.19 4.56 25.38
N ASN A 384 -24.00 4.33 26.41
CA ASN A 384 -23.73 4.71 27.81
C ASN A 384 -23.43 6.21 27.99
N THR A 385 -24.14 7.08 27.27
CA THR A 385 -23.97 8.55 27.30
C THR A 385 -25.10 9.30 27.98
N SER A 386 -25.94 8.58 28.74
CA SER A 386 -27.05 9.17 29.49
C SER A 386 -26.58 10.32 30.39
N ASN A 387 -27.18 11.49 30.23
CA ASN A 387 -26.90 12.71 31.02
C ASN A 387 -25.46 13.24 30.91
N HIS A 388 -24.70 12.85 29.88
CA HIS A 388 -23.35 13.37 29.62
C HIS A 388 -23.35 14.65 28.77
N GLY A 389 -24.52 15.30 28.59
CA GLY A 389 -24.64 16.56 27.85
C GLY A 389 -24.68 16.41 26.33
N VAL A 390 -25.09 15.25 25.80
CA VAL A 390 -25.28 15.04 24.35
C VAL A 390 -26.52 15.81 23.87
N GLU A 391 -26.39 16.60 22.82
CA GLU A 391 -27.47 17.37 22.20
C GLU A 391 -27.82 16.90 20.79
N ALA A 392 -26.87 16.28 20.08
CA ALA A 392 -27.07 15.78 18.72
C ALA A 392 -26.13 14.62 18.40
N ALA A 393 -26.49 13.85 17.36
CA ALA A 393 -25.60 12.89 16.72
C ALA A 393 -25.35 13.25 15.25
N VAL A 394 -24.22 12.79 14.69
CA VAL A 394 -23.87 13.02 13.28
C VAL A 394 -23.15 11.82 12.66
N MET A 395 -23.48 11.52 11.40
CA MET A 395 -22.75 10.59 10.55
C MET A 395 -21.68 11.34 9.74
N SER A 396 -20.41 11.15 10.06
CA SER A 396 -19.29 11.81 9.37
C SER A 396 -18.99 11.20 7.99
N GLU A 397 -18.39 11.99 7.12
CA GLU A 397 -17.91 11.59 5.80
C GLU A 397 -16.75 10.58 5.84
N SER A 398 -16.06 10.48 6.98
CA SER A 398 -15.02 9.47 7.22
C SER A 398 -15.57 8.09 7.60
N GLY A 399 -16.88 7.99 7.86
CA GLY A 399 -17.51 6.79 8.40
C GLY A 399 -17.56 6.75 9.94
N ASN A 400 -17.14 7.82 10.63
CA ASN A 400 -17.27 7.95 12.08
C ASN A 400 -18.66 8.47 12.48
N PHE A 401 -19.35 7.81 13.40
CA PHE A 401 -20.63 8.27 13.95
C PHE A 401 -20.37 8.92 15.32
N LEU A 402 -20.76 10.17 15.50
CA LEU A 402 -20.38 11.00 16.65
C LEU A 402 -21.60 11.42 17.46
N LEU A 403 -21.48 11.43 18.80
CA LEU A 403 -22.42 12.08 19.72
C LEU A 403 -21.76 13.37 20.26
N LEU A 404 -22.43 14.51 20.10
CA LEU A 404 -21.89 15.85 20.34
C LEU A 404 -22.62 16.55 21.49
N GLY A 405 -21.89 17.40 22.25
CA GLY A 405 -22.45 18.18 23.37
C GLY A 405 -22.44 19.71 23.17
N THR A 406 -22.66 20.46 24.25
CA THR A 406 -22.91 21.92 24.28
C THR A 406 -21.81 22.80 23.64
N GLU A 407 -20.55 22.36 23.64
CA GLU A 407 -19.44 23.05 22.93
C GLU A 407 -19.13 22.36 21.60
N VAL A 408 -20.10 22.41 20.69
CA VAL A 408 -20.07 21.78 19.35
C VAL A 408 -18.81 22.16 18.54
N THR A 409 -18.12 23.26 18.87
CA THR A 409 -17.02 23.83 18.09
C THR A 409 -15.60 23.58 18.64
N THR A 410 -15.43 23.04 19.84
CA THR A 410 -14.10 22.86 20.48
C THR A 410 -13.98 21.64 21.40
N GLY A 411 -15.08 20.98 21.76
CA GLY A 411 -15.06 19.81 22.65
C GLY A 411 -14.79 18.49 21.90
N PRO A 412 -14.07 17.52 22.50
CA PRO A 412 -14.03 16.16 21.98
C PRO A 412 -15.45 15.57 21.93
N ALA A 413 -15.74 14.76 20.91
CA ALA A 413 -17.02 14.06 20.84
C ALA A 413 -17.24 13.25 22.14
N ILE A 414 -18.45 13.32 22.70
CA ILE A 414 -18.80 12.61 23.94
C ILE A 414 -18.71 11.10 23.70
N TRP A 415 -19.05 10.66 22.48
CA TRP A 415 -18.91 9.28 22.02
C TRP A 415 -18.66 9.26 20.52
N GLN A 416 -17.93 8.25 20.04
CA GLN A 416 -17.65 8.05 18.62
C GLN A 416 -17.61 6.56 18.26
N SER A 417 -18.04 6.18 17.06
CA SER A 417 -17.98 4.78 16.61
C SER A 417 -16.54 4.29 16.39
N PHE A 418 -15.63 5.20 16.03
CA PHE A 418 -14.21 4.86 15.81
C PHE A 418 -13.49 4.34 17.06
N SER A 419 -13.96 4.67 18.27
CA SER A 419 -13.42 4.13 19.53
C SER A 419 -14.00 2.76 19.89
N GLN A 420 -14.84 2.17 19.04
CA GLN A 420 -15.36 0.80 19.18
C GLN A 420 -15.35 0.09 17.82
N PRO A 421 -14.17 -0.17 17.22
CA PRO A 421 -14.08 -0.84 15.92
C PRO A 421 -14.71 -2.24 15.94
N SER A 422 -15.26 -2.69 14.80
CA SER A 422 -15.73 -4.07 14.61
C SER A 422 -14.61 -4.93 14.04
N ASP A 423 -14.66 -5.21 12.75
CA ASP A 423 -13.76 -6.03 11.94
C ASP A 423 -13.05 -5.19 10.87
N SER A 424 -13.45 -3.92 10.67
CA SER A 424 -12.92 -3.03 9.65
C SER A 424 -12.32 -1.77 10.24
N LEU A 425 -11.21 -1.31 9.65
CA LEU A 425 -10.56 -0.04 9.92
C LEU A 425 -10.65 0.85 8.66
N LEU A 426 -11.20 2.04 8.82
CA LEU A 426 -11.31 3.04 7.76
C LEU A 426 -10.09 3.97 7.69
N PRO A 427 -9.89 4.68 6.57
CA PRO A 427 -8.86 5.70 6.47
C PRO A 427 -8.96 6.73 7.61
N ASN A 428 -7.82 7.05 8.22
CA ASN A 428 -7.65 7.93 9.37
C ASN A 428 -8.35 7.47 10.66
N GLN A 429 -8.92 6.26 10.72
CA GLN A 429 -9.40 5.69 11.98
C GLN A 429 -8.20 5.25 12.85
N PRO A 430 -8.06 5.79 14.07
CA PRO A 430 -6.97 5.41 14.96
C PRO A 430 -7.25 4.06 15.63
N LEU A 431 -6.32 3.12 15.50
CA LEU A 431 -6.27 1.91 16.32
C LEU A 431 -5.22 2.12 17.43
N THR A 432 -5.68 2.56 18.60
CA THR A 432 -4.84 2.81 19.78
C THR A 432 -4.55 1.51 20.54
N VAL A 433 -3.64 1.56 21.53
CA VAL A 433 -3.24 0.40 22.34
C VAL A 433 -4.41 -0.28 23.08
N SER A 434 -5.46 0.48 23.41
CA SER A 434 -6.64 -0.03 24.11
C SER A 434 -7.73 -0.60 23.18
N LEU A 435 -7.56 -0.52 21.87
CA LEU A 435 -8.53 -0.95 20.88
C LEU A 435 -8.10 -2.24 20.18
N GLU A 436 -9.09 -3.04 19.80
CA GLU A 436 -8.88 -4.25 19.00
C GLU A 436 -9.95 -4.40 17.92
N LEU A 437 -9.55 -4.81 16.72
CA LEU A 437 -10.48 -5.29 15.70
C LEU A 437 -10.73 -6.77 15.95
N THR A 438 -11.95 -7.24 15.76
CA THR A 438 -12.36 -8.60 16.06
C THR A 438 -13.18 -9.18 14.92
N SER A 439 -12.85 -10.39 14.47
CA SER A 439 -13.62 -11.10 13.44
C SER A 439 -15.01 -11.49 13.95
N ASN A 440 -15.91 -11.90 13.05
CA ASN A 440 -17.18 -12.48 13.49
C ASN A 440 -16.93 -13.85 14.13
N PRO A 441 -17.46 -14.11 15.34
CA PRO A 441 -17.43 -15.42 15.94
C PRO A 441 -18.30 -16.36 15.11
N SER A 442 -17.71 -17.40 14.55
CA SER A 442 -18.46 -18.43 13.82
C SER A 442 -18.98 -19.46 14.83
N PRO A 443 -20.27 -19.87 14.75
CA PRO A 443 -20.80 -20.95 15.60
C PRO A 443 -20.02 -22.27 15.48
N SER A 444 -19.38 -22.48 14.32
CA SER A 444 -18.58 -23.67 14.01
C SER A 444 -17.13 -23.60 14.51
N ARG A 445 -16.63 -22.39 14.86
CA ARG A 445 -15.25 -22.19 15.37
C ARG A 445 -15.29 -21.92 16.86
N HIS A 446 -14.43 -22.60 17.60
CA HIS A 446 -14.31 -22.45 19.06
C HIS A 446 -13.57 -21.16 19.50
N GLY A 447 -13.40 -20.18 18.61
CA GLY A 447 -12.63 -18.96 18.84
C GLY A 447 -12.85 -17.87 17.79
N HIS A 448 -12.22 -16.72 18.00
CA HIS A 448 -12.30 -15.54 17.14
C HIS A 448 -10.92 -14.90 16.94
N TYR A 449 -10.75 -14.16 15.86
CA TYR A 449 -9.50 -13.46 15.54
C TYR A 449 -9.53 -12.02 16.06
N SER A 450 -8.39 -11.50 16.49
CA SER A 450 -8.23 -10.09 16.83
C SER A 450 -6.94 -9.46 16.30
N LEU A 451 -7.02 -8.21 15.88
CA LEU A 451 -5.86 -7.33 15.62
C LEU A 451 -5.75 -6.32 16.76
N LYS A 452 -4.61 -6.29 17.46
CA LYS A 452 -4.36 -5.35 18.56
C LYS A 452 -2.88 -5.07 18.75
N MET A 453 -2.57 -4.06 19.56
CA MET A 453 -1.21 -3.82 20.01
C MET A 453 -0.84 -4.86 21.08
N LEU A 454 0.24 -5.59 20.85
CA LEU A 454 0.84 -6.53 21.78
C LEU A 454 1.97 -5.82 22.52
N GLN A 455 1.80 -5.68 23.84
CA GLN A 455 2.79 -5.07 24.72
C GLN A 455 3.69 -6.15 25.32
N GLN A 456 4.99 -6.02 25.10
CA GLN A 456 6.04 -6.75 25.81
C GLN A 456 6.79 -5.81 26.77
N HIS A 457 7.70 -6.35 27.59
CA HIS A 457 8.35 -5.60 28.67
C HIS A 457 9.04 -4.30 28.21
N THR A 458 9.57 -4.26 26.98
CA THR A 458 10.31 -3.10 26.43
C THR A 458 9.87 -2.69 25.02
N SER A 459 8.82 -3.33 24.48
CA SER A 459 8.42 -3.14 23.08
C SER A 459 6.91 -3.27 22.86
N LEU A 460 6.45 -2.66 21.78
CA LEU A 460 5.08 -2.75 21.27
C LEU A 460 5.13 -3.24 19.83
N SER A 461 4.26 -4.19 19.49
CA SER A 461 4.08 -4.64 18.11
C SER A 461 2.60 -4.76 17.80
N LEU A 462 2.22 -4.55 16.54
CA LEU A 462 0.86 -4.84 16.09
C LEU A 462 0.73 -6.34 15.81
N GLY A 463 -0.19 -7.05 16.45
CA GLY A 463 -0.29 -8.50 16.33
C GLY A 463 -1.67 -9.00 15.94
N LEU A 464 -1.70 -10.06 15.13
CA LEU A 464 -2.90 -10.84 14.84
C LEU A 464 -2.92 -12.08 15.72
N THR A 465 -4.02 -12.25 16.45
CA THR A 465 -4.17 -13.26 17.50
C THR A 465 -5.43 -14.07 17.28
N TYR A 466 -5.34 -15.38 17.56
CA TYR A 466 -6.50 -16.27 17.65
C TYR A 466 -6.83 -16.49 19.12
N ASN A 467 -8.06 -16.19 19.53
CA ASN A 467 -8.53 -16.28 20.91
C ASN A 467 -9.60 -17.38 21.02
N ILE A 468 -9.43 -18.29 21.98
CA ILE A 468 -10.40 -19.36 22.23
C ILE A 468 -11.46 -18.87 23.21
N ASN A 469 -12.74 -19.04 22.88
CA ASN A 469 -13.84 -18.52 23.72
C ASN A 469 -13.93 -19.20 25.10
N LEU A 470 -13.41 -20.43 25.23
CA LEU A 470 -13.44 -21.23 26.46
C LEU A 470 -12.38 -20.81 27.50
N ASP A 471 -11.32 -20.09 27.10
CA ASP A 471 -10.33 -19.50 28.01
C ASP A 471 -9.86 -18.14 27.46
N PRO A 472 -10.30 -17.00 28.05
CA PRO A 472 -9.97 -15.65 27.58
C PRO A 472 -8.47 -15.33 27.55
N HIS A 473 -7.65 -16.12 28.24
CA HIS A 473 -6.20 -15.93 28.30
C HIS A 473 -5.44 -16.97 27.45
N ALA A 474 -6.14 -17.88 26.78
CA ALA A 474 -5.57 -18.77 25.79
C ALA A 474 -5.67 -18.10 24.41
N ASN A 475 -4.71 -17.22 24.14
CA ASN A 475 -4.52 -16.62 22.82
C ASN A 475 -3.20 -17.08 22.19
N TYR A 476 -3.12 -17.00 20.87
CA TYR A 476 -1.90 -17.29 20.13
C TYR A 476 -1.71 -16.23 19.05
N SER A 477 -0.55 -15.58 19.04
CA SER A 477 -0.17 -14.60 18.02
C SER A 477 0.48 -15.32 16.84
N TYR A 478 -0.21 -15.38 15.70
CA TYR A 478 0.28 -16.05 14.49
C TYR A 478 0.94 -15.09 13.50
N TRP A 479 0.83 -13.78 13.73
CA TRP A 479 1.51 -12.77 12.93
C TRP A 479 1.80 -11.54 13.79
N SER A 480 2.98 -10.97 13.59
CA SER A 480 3.42 -9.72 14.22
C SER A 480 3.93 -8.76 13.15
N GLY A 481 3.44 -7.52 13.20
CA GLY A 481 3.98 -6.40 12.47
C GLY A 481 5.31 -5.91 13.04
N PRO A 482 5.83 -4.79 12.54
CA PRO A 482 7.07 -4.20 13.02
C PRO A 482 7.04 -3.93 14.53
N GLU A 483 8.13 -4.29 15.20
CA GLU A 483 8.33 -4.04 16.62
C GLU A 483 8.87 -2.63 16.84
N ILE A 484 8.36 -1.95 17.86
CA ILE A 484 8.75 -0.60 18.25
C ILE A 484 9.22 -0.63 19.69
N SER A 485 10.47 -0.22 19.92
CA SER A 485 11.10 -0.19 21.24
C SER A 485 11.28 1.24 21.76
N ASN A 486 11.36 1.41 23.08
CA ASN A 486 11.66 2.68 23.76
C ASN A 486 10.73 3.85 23.39
N VAL A 487 9.42 3.59 23.27
CA VAL A 487 8.46 4.62 22.88
C VAL A 487 8.00 5.44 24.08
N THR A 488 8.05 6.76 23.95
CA THR A 488 7.40 7.73 24.85
C THR A 488 6.30 8.48 24.10
N GLY A 489 5.07 8.47 24.63
CA GLY A 489 3.90 9.12 24.02
C GLY A 489 2.85 8.16 23.45
N ASP A 490 1.81 8.71 22.81
CA ASP A 490 0.68 7.94 22.27
C ASP A 490 1.09 7.13 21.03
N VAL A 491 0.70 5.85 20.99
CA VAL A 491 0.96 4.91 19.90
C VAL A 491 -0.33 4.54 19.21
N THR A 492 -0.38 4.73 17.89
CA THR A 492 -1.59 4.46 17.09
C THR A 492 -1.23 3.84 15.75
N ALA A 493 -1.91 2.75 15.39
CA ALA A 493 -1.90 2.23 14.02
C ALA A 493 -3.00 2.93 13.18
N VAL A 494 -2.67 3.36 11.97
CA VAL A 494 -3.59 4.10 11.10
C VAL A 494 -3.38 3.73 9.63
N LEU A 495 -4.49 3.51 8.92
CA LEU A 495 -4.52 3.48 7.46
C LEU A 495 -4.67 4.92 6.98
N ASP A 496 -3.72 5.46 6.22
CA ASP A 496 -3.85 6.82 5.68
C ASP A 496 -4.61 6.86 4.35
N ASP A 497 -4.99 8.07 3.93
CA ASP A 497 -5.73 8.29 2.67
C ASP A 497 -4.97 7.83 1.43
N THR A 498 -3.64 7.72 1.52
CA THR A 498 -2.83 7.19 0.41
C THR A 498 -2.96 5.68 0.30
N GLY A 499 -3.48 4.99 1.31
CA GLY A 499 -3.53 3.53 1.38
C GLY A 499 -2.32 2.90 2.06
N SER A 500 -1.49 3.70 2.75
CA SER A 500 -0.39 3.16 3.56
C SER A 500 -0.88 2.88 4.97
N PHE A 501 -0.54 1.69 5.51
CA PHE A 501 -0.86 1.30 6.88
C PHE A 501 0.41 1.39 7.74
N LYS A 502 0.37 2.24 8.78
CA LYS A 502 1.55 2.57 9.58
C LYS A 502 1.22 2.73 11.06
N ILE A 503 2.23 2.52 11.89
CA ILE A 503 2.19 2.79 13.32
C ILE A 503 2.90 4.12 13.54
N VAL A 504 2.22 5.07 14.17
CA VAL A 504 2.73 6.41 14.48
C VAL A 504 2.94 6.50 15.99
N TYR A 505 4.09 7.04 16.39
CA TYR A 505 4.42 7.32 17.78
C TYR A 505 5.10 8.68 17.95
N GLY A 506 4.75 9.41 19.03
CA GLY A 506 5.30 10.73 19.37
C GLY A 506 4.61 11.93 18.68
N GLU A 507 4.96 13.16 19.09
CA GLU A 507 4.30 14.41 18.67
C GLU A 507 4.71 14.95 17.28
N SER A 508 5.67 14.31 16.59
CA SER A 508 6.10 14.71 15.24
C SER A 508 6.13 13.52 14.28
N SER A 509 5.74 13.73 13.03
CA SER A 509 5.64 12.70 11.97
C SER A 509 6.97 12.09 11.53
N THR A 510 8.03 12.23 12.34
CA THR A 510 9.37 11.67 12.12
C THR A 510 9.48 10.22 12.63
N GLY A 511 8.56 9.76 13.48
CA GLY A 511 8.50 8.39 14.03
C GLY A 511 7.31 7.57 13.52
N ALA A 512 7.25 7.28 12.22
CA ALA A 512 6.24 6.36 11.66
C ALA A 512 6.89 5.09 11.11
N VAL A 513 6.41 3.93 11.55
CA VAL A 513 6.86 2.62 11.07
C VAL A 513 5.76 2.01 10.20
N TYR A 514 6.09 1.73 8.94
CA TYR A 514 5.13 1.21 7.98
C TYR A 514 4.94 -0.29 8.17
N VAL A 515 3.68 -0.71 8.37
CA VAL A 515 3.25 -2.11 8.24
C VAL A 515 3.07 -2.45 6.76
N TYR A 516 2.52 -1.50 6.00
CA TYR A 516 2.41 -1.51 4.55
C TYR A 516 2.56 -0.09 4.01
N LYS A 517 3.43 0.12 3.02
CA LYS A 517 3.63 1.41 2.36
C LYS A 517 3.08 1.33 0.94
N ASN A 518 2.17 2.21 0.56
CA ASN A 518 1.65 2.26 -0.80
C ASN A 518 2.75 2.79 -1.76
N PRO A 519 3.09 2.06 -2.86
CA PRO A 519 4.12 2.48 -3.82
C PRO A 519 3.94 3.86 -4.45
N VAL A 520 2.72 4.42 -4.46
CA VAL A 520 2.43 5.75 -5.05
C VAL A 520 3.11 6.90 -4.27
N ASP A 521 3.61 6.65 -3.06
CA ASP A 521 4.23 7.67 -2.21
C ASP A 521 5.66 8.08 -2.67
N ASP A 522 6.34 7.27 -3.49
CA ASP A 522 7.72 7.57 -3.94
C ASP A 522 7.81 8.60 -5.09
N ASN A 523 6.71 8.86 -5.82
CA ASN A 523 6.70 9.79 -6.96
C ASN A 523 6.38 11.26 -6.59
N ARG A 524 6.32 11.58 -5.29
CA ARG A 524 5.95 12.92 -4.82
C ARG A 524 7.11 13.84 -4.44
N ASN A 525 8.36 13.39 -4.60
CA ASN A 525 9.53 14.24 -4.44
C ASN A 525 10.36 14.29 -5.74
N TYR A 526 10.52 15.52 -6.23
CA TYR A 526 11.38 16.00 -7.32
C TYR A 526 10.85 15.96 -8.78
N ASN A 527 10.66 17.19 -9.29
CA ASN A 527 10.60 17.68 -10.67
C ASN A 527 9.24 17.82 -11.41
N ASN A 528 8.88 19.11 -11.53
CA ASN A 528 8.21 19.84 -12.61
C ASN A 528 6.84 19.37 -13.15
N SER A 529 5.87 20.22 -12.86
CA SER A 529 4.84 20.77 -13.75
C SER A 529 4.63 20.10 -15.12
N SER A 530 3.35 19.75 -15.31
CA SER A 530 2.61 19.45 -16.55
C SER A 530 2.55 17.98 -16.97
N ASN A 531 1.33 17.44 -16.86
CA ASN A 531 0.79 16.24 -17.55
C ASN A 531 0.62 14.92 -16.78
N PHE A 532 0.27 14.94 -15.49
CA PHE A 532 -0.43 13.80 -14.88
C PHE A 532 -1.92 14.11 -14.71
N ARG A 533 -2.76 13.39 -15.46
CA ARG A 533 -4.22 13.38 -15.28
C ARG A 533 -4.53 12.79 -13.90
N LEU A 534 -4.76 13.63 -12.90
CA LEU A 534 -5.38 13.22 -11.63
C LEU A 534 -6.77 12.66 -11.94
N SER A 535 -6.99 11.37 -11.66
CA SER A 535 -8.34 10.85 -11.50
C SER A 535 -8.99 11.61 -10.33
N LYS A 536 -10.02 12.40 -10.63
CA LYS A 536 -10.65 13.36 -9.70
C LYS A 536 -11.46 12.76 -8.54
N ASN A 537 -11.40 11.44 -8.28
CA ASN A 537 -12.15 10.80 -7.20
C ASN A 537 -11.21 10.13 -6.18
N PRO A 538 -11.43 10.33 -4.86
CA PRO A 538 -10.68 9.60 -3.84
C PRO A 538 -10.99 8.11 -3.96
N VAL A 539 -9.93 7.31 -4.02
CA VAL A 539 -10.01 5.86 -4.13
C VAL A 539 -10.50 5.31 -2.78
N LEU A 540 -11.68 4.68 -2.75
CA LEU A 540 -12.22 4.10 -1.51
C LEU A 540 -11.36 2.92 -1.08
N ARG A 541 -10.96 2.92 0.19
CA ARG A 541 -10.17 1.85 0.80
C ARG A 541 -10.72 1.46 2.16
N ARG A 542 -10.49 0.21 2.54
CA ARG A 542 -10.78 -0.31 3.88
C ARG A 542 -9.81 -1.43 4.22
N LEU A 543 -9.41 -1.50 5.48
CA LEU A 543 -8.64 -2.62 6.03
C LEU A 543 -9.61 -3.51 6.81
N VAL A 544 -9.58 -4.82 6.60
CA VAL A 544 -10.61 -5.74 7.11
C VAL A 544 -9.94 -6.97 7.69
N LEU A 545 -10.29 -7.31 8.93
CA LEU A 545 -9.97 -8.58 9.56
C LEU A 545 -11.03 -9.61 9.15
N GLU A 546 -10.69 -10.44 8.19
CA GLU A 546 -11.60 -11.45 7.64
C GLU A 546 -11.88 -12.59 8.63
N ASN A 547 -12.98 -13.31 8.44
CA ASN A 547 -13.32 -14.50 9.24
C ASN A 547 -12.34 -15.67 9.06
N ASN A 548 -11.45 -15.61 8.06
CA ASN A 548 -10.34 -16.55 7.92
C ASN A 548 -9.11 -16.18 8.77
N GLY A 549 -9.15 -15.06 9.49
CA GLY A 549 -8.08 -14.55 10.35
C GLY A 549 -7.03 -13.69 9.63
N ASN A 550 -7.17 -13.47 8.34
CA ASN A 550 -6.25 -12.61 7.59
C ASN A 550 -6.71 -11.15 7.63
N LEU A 551 -5.74 -10.23 7.72
CA LEU A 551 -5.98 -8.80 7.61
C LEU A 551 -5.72 -8.38 6.16
N ARG A 552 -6.74 -7.86 5.48
CA ARG A 552 -6.63 -7.46 4.07
C ARG A 552 -6.97 -6.00 3.84
N LEU A 553 -6.16 -5.34 3.02
CA LEU A 553 -6.45 -4.02 2.49
C LEU A 553 -7.20 -4.18 1.16
N TYR A 554 -8.37 -3.56 1.08
CA TYR A 554 -9.20 -3.55 -0.12
C TYR A 554 -9.27 -2.15 -0.71
N ARG A 555 -9.24 -2.09 -2.05
CA ARG A 555 -9.55 -0.92 -2.86
C ARG A 555 -10.83 -1.16 -3.65
N TRP A 556 -11.69 -0.15 -3.72
CA TRP A 556 -12.82 -0.17 -4.64
C TRP A 556 -12.35 0.15 -6.06
N ASP A 557 -12.60 -0.76 -7.01
CA ASP A 557 -12.29 -0.56 -8.42
C ASP A 557 -13.55 -0.39 -9.26
N ASN A 558 -13.50 0.52 -10.21
CA ASN A 558 -14.59 0.82 -11.15
C ASN A 558 -14.06 0.56 -12.57
N ASP A 559 -14.12 -0.69 -13.02
CA ASP A 559 -13.65 -1.04 -14.36
C ASP A 559 -14.51 -0.41 -15.45
N MET A 560 -13.87 0.02 -16.55
CA MET A 560 -14.53 0.59 -17.74
C MET A 560 -15.50 -0.36 -18.45
N ASN A 561 -15.50 -1.64 -18.07
CA ASN A 561 -16.41 -2.68 -18.58
C ASN A 561 -17.67 -2.89 -17.70
N GLY A 562 -17.85 -2.09 -16.64
CA GLY A 562 -19.07 -2.12 -15.82
C GLY A 562 -19.06 -3.11 -14.63
N SER A 563 -17.91 -3.63 -14.24
CA SER A 563 -17.77 -4.44 -13.01
C SER A 563 -17.15 -3.59 -11.90
N SER A 564 -17.96 -3.11 -10.96
CA SER A 564 -17.48 -2.42 -9.76
C SER A 564 -17.35 -3.42 -8.60
N GLN A 565 -16.14 -3.59 -8.05
CA GLN A 565 -15.88 -4.58 -7.00
C GLN A 565 -14.74 -4.17 -6.04
N TRP A 566 -14.74 -4.76 -4.84
CA TRP A 566 -13.61 -4.66 -3.92
C TRP A 566 -12.47 -5.57 -4.38
N VAL A 567 -11.32 -4.99 -4.68
CA VAL A 567 -10.10 -5.70 -5.08
C VAL A 567 -9.09 -5.68 -3.93
N PRO A 568 -8.51 -6.83 -3.53
CA PRO A 568 -7.49 -6.86 -2.50
C PRO A 568 -6.17 -6.25 -3.00
N GLU A 569 -5.65 -5.23 -2.31
CA GLU A 569 -4.34 -4.60 -2.58
C GLU A 569 -3.22 -5.26 -1.76
N TRP A 570 -3.51 -5.67 -0.52
CA TRP A 570 -2.53 -6.25 0.40
C TRP A 570 -3.17 -7.22 1.39
N ALA A 571 -2.39 -8.18 1.89
CA ALA A 571 -2.77 -9.10 2.95
C ALA A 571 -1.60 -9.28 3.93
N ALA A 572 -1.89 -9.34 5.25
CA ALA A 572 -0.88 -9.51 6.28
C ALA A 572 -0.19 -10.88 6.21
N VAL A 573 -0.97 -11.94 5.94
CA VAL A 573 -0.47 -13.32 5.84
C VAL A 573 -0.64 -13.82 4.40
N SER A 574 0.44 -14.24 3.76
CA SER A 574 0.42 -14.71 2.37
C SER A 574 -0.02 -16.17 2.23
N ASN A 575 0.40 -17.04 3.16
CA ASN A 575 0.01 -18.44 3.22
C ASN A 575 -1.15 -18.63 4.22
N PRO A 576 -2.36 -19.02 3.78
CA PRO A 576 -3.48 -19.25 4.67
C PRO A 576 -3.16 -20.21 5.81
N CYS A 577 -2.33 -21.24 5.60
CA CYS A 577 -2.03 -22.21 6.67
C CYS A 577 -1.15 -21.67 7.79
N ASP A 578 -0.59 -20.46 7.65
CA ASP A 578 0.14 -19.79 8.73
C ASP A 578 -0.80 -19.14 9.75
N ILE A 579 -2.12 -19.11 9.47
CA ILE A 579 -3.14 -18.53 10.34
C ILE A 579 -3.69 -19.62 11.27
N ALA A 580 -3.52 -19.41 12.58
CA ALA A 580 -4.01 -20.32 13.60
C ALA A 580 -5.55 -20.50 13.54
N GLY A 581 -6.05 -21.67 13.93
CA GLY A 581 -7.48 -21.94 14.10
C GLY A 581 -8.28 -22.16 12.80
N ILE A 582 -7.66 -22.08 11.62
CA ILE A 582 -8.36 -22.27 10.33
C ILE A 582 -8.99 -23.66 10.19
N CYS A 583 -8.31 -24.70 10.70
CA CYS A 583 -8.77 -26.09 10.59
C CYS A 583 -9.32 -26.66 11.89
N GLY A 584 -9.57 -25.82 12.91
CA GLY A 584 -9.96 -26.28 14.24
C GLY A 584 -8.88 -27.20 14.80
N ASN A 585 -9.21 -28.44 15.13
CA ASN A 585 -8.26 -29.42 15.63
C ASN A 585 -7.58 -30.24 14.52
N GLY A 586 -7.77 -29.87 13.25
CA GLY A 586 -7.16 -30.53 12.09
C GLY A 586 -5.86 -29.87 11.64
N VAL A 587 -5.23 -30.47 10.64
CA VAL A 587 -4.00 -29.98 9.99
C VAL A 587 -4.35 -29.22 8.72
N CYS A 588 -3.83 -28.01 8.60
CA CYS A 588 -3.95 -27.20 7.40
C CYS A 588 -2.95 -27.66 6.34
N SER A 589 -3.45 -27.85 5.13
CA SER A 589 -2.70 -28.08 3.90
C SER A 589 -3.18 -27.12 2.82
N LEU A 590 -2.34 -26.80 1.85
CA LEU A 590 -2.77 -25.98 0.73
C LEU A 590 -3.53 -26.83 -0.29
N ASP A 591 -4.63 -26.29 -0.81
CA ASP A 591 -5.40 -26.93 -1.88
C ASP A 591 -4.59 -27.07 -3.19
N ARG A 592 -5.15 -27.75 -4.20
CA ARG A 592 -4.46 -27.93 -5.51
C ARG A 592 -4.09 -26.61 -6.17
N THR A 593 -4.85 -25.55 -5.93
CA THR A 593 -4.57 -24.21 -6.48
C THR A 593 -3.47 -23.47 -5.71
N LYS A 594 -3.10 -23.98 -4.53
CA LYS A 594 -2.15 -23.41 -3.56
C LYS A 594 -2.50 -21.99 -3.13
N LYS A 595 -3.79 -21.64 -3.19
CA LYS A 595 -4.32 -20.32 -2.79
C LYS A 595 -5.26 -20.41 -1.61
N ASN A 596 -5.86 -21.57 -1.36
CA ASN A 596 -6.83 -21.77 -0.28
C ASN A 596 -6.35 -22.85 0.69
N ALA A 597 -6.78 -22.73 1.95
CA ALA A 597 -6.60 -23.76 2.95
C ALA A 597 -7.52 -24.97 2.68
N ASP A 598 -6.97 -26.16 2.87
CA ASP A 598 -7.64 -27.45 2.89
C ASP A 598 -7.30 -28.17 4.20
N CYS A 599 -8.32 -28.68 4.88
CA CYS A 599 -8.16 -29.19 6.24
C CYS A 599 -8.25 -30.72 6.25
N LEU A 600 -7.22 -31.33 6.84
CA LEU A 600 -7.10 -32.77 7.05
C LEU A 600 -7.36 -33.07 8.53
N CYS A 601 -8.38 -33.87 8.79
CA CYS A 601 -8.71 -34.25 10.16
C CYS A 601 -7.72 -35.29 10.69
N LEU A 602 -7.33 -35.13 11.94
CA LEU A 602 -6.47 -36.08 12.64
C LEU A 602 -7.18 -37.42 12.84
N PRO A 603 -6.43 -38.52 12.98
CA PRO A 603 -7.01 -39.82 13.34
C PRO A 603 -7.85 -39.73 14.62
N GLY A 604 -9.12 -40.15 14.57
CA GLY A 604 -10.07 -40.07 15.69
C GLY A 604 -10.86 -38.74 15.79
N SER A 605 -10.61 -37.78 14.90
CA SER A 605 -11.42 -36.57 14.75
C SER A 605 -12.34 -36.67 13.53
N VAL A 606 -13.47 -35.96 13.57
CA VAL A 606 -14.48 -35.97 12.50
C VAL A 606 -14.66 -34.57 11.91
N LYS A 607 -15.06 -34.52 10.63
CA LYS A 607 -15.48 -33.27 9.98
C LYS A 607 -16.85 -32.87 10.51
N LEU A 608 -17.01 -31.61 10.88
CA LEU A 608 -18.31 -31.07 11.30
C LEU A 608 -19.26 -30.97 10.09
N PRO A 609 -20.51 -31.49 10.18
CA PRO A 609 -21.52 -31.30 9.14
C PRO A 609 -22.20 -29.91 9.26
N ASP A 610 -22.48 -29.30 8.10
CA ASP A 610 -23.32 -28.10 7.85
C ASP A 610 -22.80 -26.69 8.23
N GLN A 611 -22.28 -25.97 7.23
CA GLN A 611 -22.93 -24.82 6.54
C GLN A 611 -21.82 -24.05 5.78
N GLU A 612 -21.95 -24.01 4.45
CA GLU A 612 -21.12 -23.27 3.47
C GLU A 612 -19.61 -23.10 3.80
N ASN A 613 -18.80 -24.02 3.26
CA ASN A 613 -17.33 -23.95 3.14
C ASN A 613 -16.47 -24.20 4.40
N ALA A 614 -17.01 -24.54 5.56
CA ALA A 614 -16.21 -24.84 6.74
C ALA A 614 -15.67 -26.29 6.75
N LYS A 615 -14.41 -26.49 6.35
CA LYS A 615 -13.67 -27.77 6.44
C LYS A 615 -13.14 -28.06 7.86
N LEU A 616 -13.84 -27.66 8.91
CA LEU A 616 -13.31 -27.71 10.28
C LEU A 616 -13.35 -29.14 10.85
N CYS A 617 -12.31 -29.49 11.61
CA CYS A 617 -12.22 -30.77 12.32
C CYS A 617 -12.47 -30.55 13.81
N SER A 618 -13.31 -31.40 14.41
CA SER A 618 -13.57 -31.40 15.86
C SER A 618 -13.21 -32.75 16.47
N ASP A 619 -12.77 -32.71 17.72
CA ASP A 619 -12.52 -33.93 18.49
C ASP A 619 -13.83 -34.70 18.72
N ASN A 620 -13.77 -36.02 18.59
CA ASN A 620 -14.80 -36.89 19.13
C ASN A 620 -14.58 -36.99 20.64
N SER A 621 -15.16 -36.05 21.40
CA SER A 621 -14.95 -35.94 22.86
C SER A 621 -15.27 -37.26 23.58
N SER A 622 -14.24 -37.87 24.19
CA SER A 622 -14.31 -38.76 25.37
C SER A 622 -12.94 -39.32 25.83
N LEU A 623 -11.81 -38.91 25.24
CA LEU A 623 -10.47 -39.43 25.62
C LEU A 623 -9.99 -39.00 27.02
N VAL A 624 -10.32 -37.78 27.47
CA VAL A 624 -9.82 -37.21 28.74
C VAL A 624 -10.63 -37.69 29.96
N GLN A 625 -11.94 -37.83 29.83
CA GLN A 625 -12.84 -38.19 30.95
C GLN A 625 -12.80 -39.68 31.33
N GLU A 626 -12.38 -40.57 30.44
CA GLU A 626 -12.34 -42.01 30.72
C GLU A 626 -11.09 -42.50 31.49
N CYS A 627 -10.03 -41.67 31.57
CA CYS A 627 -8.82 -42.03 32.31
C CYS A 627 -9.03 -42.07 33.84
N GLU A 628 -10.05 -41.38 34.37
CA GLU A 628 -10.34 -41.33 35.81
C GLU A 628 -11.14 -42.55 36.32
N SER A 629 -11.75 -43.35 35.43
CA SER A 629 -12.42 -44.57 35.84
C SER A 629 -11.40 -45.68 36.09
N ASN A 630 -11.29 -46.11 37.36
CA ASN A 630 -10.42 -47.18 37.88
C ASN A 630 -10.61 -48.53 37.17
N ILE A 631 -10.18 -48.63 35.91
CA ILE A 631 -10.09 -49.87 35.16
C ILE A 631 -8.72 -49.90 34.49
N ASN A 632 -7.87 -50.79 34.99
CA ASN A 632 -6.62 -51.25 34.39
C ASN A 632 -6.67 -51.25 32.86
N ARG A 633 -5.92 -50.37 32.20
CA ARG A 633 -5.94 -50.26 30.73
C ARG A 633 -4.53 -50.09 30.14
N ASN A 634 -3.70 -51.12 30.29
CA ASN A 634 -2.72 -51.42 29.24
C ASN A 634 -3.52 -51.85 28.00
N GLY A 635 -3.66 -50.97 27.00
CA GLY A 635 -4.18 -51.33 25.67
C GLY A 635 -5.41 -50.59 25.14
N THR A 636 -5.97 -49.58 25.82
CA THR A 636 -7.12 -48.82 25.25
C THR A 636 -6.75 -47.66 24.38
N PHE A 637 -5.58 -47.07 24.59
CA PHE A 637 -5.08 -45.96 23.80
C PHE A 637 -3.82 -46.37 23.03
N LYS A 638 -3.66 -45.84 21.83
CA LYS A 638 -2.48 -45.98 20.98
C LYS A 638 -2.04 -44.62 20.47
N ILE A 639 -0.75 -44.48 20.19
CA ILE A 639 -0.21 -43.31 19.52
C ILE A 639 -0.33 -43.50 18.00
N SER A 640 -0.99 -42.56 17.35
CA SER A 640 -1.02 -42.43 15.89
C SER A 640 -0.02 -41.34 15.48
N THR A 641 0.96 -41.71 14.66
CA THR A 641 1.99 -40.78 14.19
C THR A 641 1.53 -40.06 12.92
N VAL A 642 1.65 -38.74 12.92
CA VAL A 642 1.43 -37.89 11.75
C VAL A 642 2.75 -37.18 11.46
N GLN A 643 3.38 -37.54 10.34
CA GLN A 643 4.66 -36.97 9.91
C GLN A 643 4.48 -35.57 9.32
N GLU A 644 5.58 -34.81 9.28
CA GLU A 644 5.64 -33.49 8.65
C GLU A 644 4.57 -32.53 9.18
N THR A 645 4.31 -32.55 10.50
CA THR A 645 3.20 -31.81 11.11
C THR A 645 3.62 -31.19 12.43
N ASN A 646 3.32 -29.90 12.57
CA ASN A 646 3.46 -29.13 13.79
C ASN A 646 2.11 -28.51 14.17
N TYR A 647 2.01 -27.94 15.37
CA TYR A 647 0.78 -27.36 15.92
C TYR A 647 1.02 -25.97 16.47
N TYR A 648 0.03 -25.10 16.27
CA TYR A 648 -0.09 -23.90 17.08
C TYR A 648 -0.61 -24.32 18.46
N PHE A 649 -0.07 -23.72 19.53
CA PHE A 649 -0.55 -23.95 20.88
C PHE A 649 -0.21 -22.75 21.77
N SER A 650 -1.05 -22.50 22.77
CA SER A 650 -0.72 -21.57 23.86
C SER A 650 0.15 -22.26 24.91
N GLU A 651 0.95 -21.50 25.65
CA GLU A 651 1.73 -22.02 26.78
C GLU A 651 0.86 -22.75 27.80
N ARG A 652 -0.37 -22.30 28.00
CA ARG A 652 -1.33 -22.98 28.89
C ARG A 652 -1.76 -24.35 28.40
N SER A 653 -1.64 -24.64 27.11
CA SER A 653 -1.96 -25.94 26.51
C SER A 653 -0.82 -26.96 26.68
N VAL A 654 0.37 -26.49 27.09
CA VAL A 654 1.53 -27.32 27.38
C VAL A 654 1.39 -27.93 28.77
N ILE A 655 1.57 -29.25 28.84
CA ILE A 655 1.75 -30.00 30.09
C ILE A 655 3.21 -29.92 30.51
N GLU A 656 4.10 -30.22 29.56
CA GLU A 656 5.53 -30.28 29.77
C GLU A 656 6.26 -29.93 28.46
N ASN A 657 7.40 -29.24 28.60
CA ASN A 657 8.37 -29.01 27.53
C ASN A 657 9.67 -29.67 27.96
N ILE A 658 10.11 -30.65 27.18
CA ILE A 658 11.34 -31.39 27.47
C ILE A 658 12.31 -31.11 26.34
N SER A 659 13.42 -30.45 26.67
CA SER A 659 14.60 -30.37 25.83
C SER A 659 15.40 -31.66 25.95
N ASP A 660 16.02 -32.11 24.84
CA ASP A 660 16.89 -33.30 24.82
C ASP A 660 16.17 -34.66 25.00
N MET A 661 15.23 -34.96 24.09
CA MET A 661 14.50 -36.24 24.10
C MET A 661 14.48 -36.90 22.73
N SER A 662 14.41 -38.24 22.68
CA SER A 662 14.25 -38.97 21.40
C SER A 662 12.80 -38.91 20.87
N VAL A 663 12.67 -38.92 19.53
CA VAL A 663 11.40 -38.97 18.78
C VAL A 663 10.40 -39.96 19.38
N ARG A 664 10.85 -41.20 19.64
CA ARG A 664 9.99 -42.27 20.17
C ARG A 664 9.51 -41.98 21.58
N ARG A 665 10.39 -41.45 22.42
CA ARG A 665 10.07 -41.19 23.83
C ARG A 665 9.04 -40.07 23.98
N CYS A 666 9.07 -39.08 23.09
CA CYS A 666 8.07 -38.00 23.04
C CYS A 666 6.63 -38.51 22.89
N GLY A 667 6.40 -39.51 22.02
CA GLY A 667 5.09 -40.15 21.89
C GLY A 667 4.70 -41.02 23.10
N GLU A 668 5.66 -41.75 23.68
CA GLU A 668 5.43 -42.60 24.87
C GLU A 668 5.01 -41.78 26.10
N MET A 669 5.59 -40.59 26.29
CA MET A 669 5.24 -39.70 27.41
C MET A 669 3.78 -39.25 27.35
N CYS A 670 3.28 -38.89 26.15
CA CYS A 670 1.86 -38.57 25.97
C CYS A 670 0.94 -39.76 26.22
N LEU A 671 1.40 -40.97 25.86
CA LEU A 671 0.61 -42.18 26.12
C LEU A 671 0.46 -42.44 27.62
N SER A 672 1.51 -42.20 28.42
CA SER A 672 1.50 -42.37 29.88
C SER A 672 0.74 -41.28 30.63
N ASP A 673 0.63 -40.07 30.09
CA ASP A 673 -0.07 -38.96 30.73
C ASP A 673 -1.58 -38.98 30.39
N CYS A 674 -2.45 -38.99 31.40
CA CYS A 674 -3.90 -39.07 31.23
C CYS A 674 -4.54 -37.79 30.66
N LYS A 675 -3.90 -36.63 30.86
CA LYS A 675 -4.35 -35.32 30.36
C LYS A 675 -3.81 -35.03 28.97
N CYS A 676 -2.76 -35.72 28.53
CA CYS A 676 -2.19 -35.53 27.20
C CYS A 676 -3.15 -36.01 26.10
N VAL A 677 -3.32 -35.16 25.08
CA VAL A 677 -4.06 -35.46 23.85
C VAL A 677 -3.12 -35.69 22.66
N ALA A 678 -1.98 -35.00 22.63
CA ALA A 678 -0.92 -35.24 21.65
C ALA A 678 0.43 -34.70 22.14
N SER A 679 1.51 -35.16 21.54
CA SER A 679 2.83 -34.55 21.69
C SER A 679 3.45 -34.19 20.33
N VAL A 680 4.21 -33.10 20.30
CA VAL A 680 4.92 -32.62 19.11
C VAL A 680 6.40 -32.75 19.36
N TYR A 681 7.08 -33.50 18.49
CA TYR A 681 8.53 -33.55 18.43
C TYR A 681 9.02 -32.70 17.27
N GLY A 682 10.00 -31.84 17.52
CA GLY A 682 10.66 -31.06 16.48
C GLY A 682 12.07 -30.66 16.90
N LEU A 683 12.72 -29.88 16.05
CA LEU A 683 14.06 -29.34 16.29
C LEU A 683 13.97 -27.81 16.23
N ASP A 684 14.40 -27.13 17.28
CA ASP A 684 14.54 -25.66 17.32
C ASP A 684 16.01 -25.32 17.50
N GLU A 685 16.60 -24.65 16.51
CA GLU A 685 18.04 -24.34 16.47
C GLU A 685 18.91 -25.53 16.95
N GLU A 686 18.57 -26.76 16.51
CA GLU A 686 19.28 -28.04 16.80
C GLU A 686 19.03 -28.66 18.17
N THR A 687 18.26 -28.01 19.04
CA THR A 687 17.81 -28.63 20.29
C THR A 687 16.52 -29.40 20.01
N PRO A 688 16.50 -30.73 20.21
CA PRO A 688 15.25 -31.46 20.10
C PRO A 688 14.33 -31.01 21.22
N TYR A 689 13.13 -30.59 20.83
CA TYR A 689 12.07 -30.26 21.75
C TYR A 689 10.97 -31.30 21.64
N CYS A 690 10.33 -31.58 22.77
CA CYS A 690 9.08 -32.29 22.82
C CYS A 690 8.07 -31.51 23.65
N TRP A 691 7.01 -31.06 22.99
CA TRP A 691 5.87 -30.43 23.64
C TRP A 691 4.80 -31.47 23.90
N ILE A 692 4.44 -31.66 25.16
CA ILE A 692 3.31 -32.52 25.56
C ILE A 692 2.09 -31.62 25.73
N LEU A 693 1.04 -31.87 24.95
CA LEU A 693 -0.12 -30.98 24.84
C LEU A 693 -1.37 -31.62 25.45
N LYS A 694 -2.14 -30.85 26.22
CA LYS A 694 -3.48 -31.24 26.71
C LYS A 694 -4.62 -30.73 25.84
N SER A 695 -4.32 -29.94 24.81
CA SER A 695 -5.31 -29.38 23.87
C SER A 695 -4.68 -29.08 22.50
N LEU A 696 -5.47 -29.21 21.44
CA LEU A 696 -5.09 -28.97 20.04
C LEU A 696 -5.93 -27.86 19.36
N ASN A 697 -6.55 -27.00 20.17
CA ASN A 697 -7.58 -26.06 19.72
C ASN A 697 -7.13 -24.96 18.75
N PHE A 698 -5.83 -24.79 18.52
CA PHE A 698 -5.29 -23.76 17.60
C PHE A 698 -4.93 -24.32 16.21
N GLY A 699 -5.05 -25.63 15.99
CA GLY A 699 -4.84 -26.26 14.69
C GLY A 699 -3.39 -26.50 14.31
N GLY A 700 -3.22 -27.46 13.40
CA GLY A 700 -1.93 -27.90 12.90
C GLY A 700 -1.59 -27.32 11.54
N PHE A 701 -0.31 -27.34 11.20
CA PHE A 701 0.19 -26.98 9.88
C PHE A 701 1.26 -27.98 9.45
N ARG A 702 1.49 -28.06 8.14
CA ARG A 702 2.53 -28.92 7.58
C ARG A 702 3.91 -28.32 7.88
N ASP A 703 4.72 -29.08 8.58
CA ASP A 703 6.10 -28.71 8.93
C ASP A 703 7.00 -29.94 8.76
N PRO A 704 7.83 -30.00 7.69
CA PRO A 704 8.69 -31.14 7.42
C PRO A 704 9.66 -31.51 8.55
N GLY A 705 9.99 -30.56 9.43
CA GLY A 705 10.91 -30.77 10.55
C GLY A 705 10.27 -31.39 11.80
N SER A 706 8.95 -31.49 11.84
CA SER A 706 8.21 -31.90 13.04
C SER A 706 7.37 -33.15 12.84
N THR A 707 7.14 -33.87 13.94
CA THR A 707 6.30 -35.07 14.00
C THR A 707 5.30 -34.95 15.13
N LEU A 708 4.02 -35.13 14.80
CA LEU A 708 2.92 -35.12 15.75
C LEU A 708 2.56 -36.56 16.16
N PHE A 709 2.38 -36.76 17.47
CA PHE A 709 1.95 -38.02 18.08
C PHE A 709 0.58 -37.83 18.72
N VAL A 710 -0.48 -38.30 18.06
CA VAL A 710 -1.86 -38.13 18.53
C VAL A 710 -2.29 -39.35 19.34
N LYS A 711 -2.84 -39.12 20.54
CA LYS A 711 -3.41 -40.18 21.38
C LYS A 711 -4.81 -40.54 20.89
N THR A 712 -5.01 -41.82 20.52
CA THR A 712 -6.26 -42.30 19.90
C THR A 712 -6.74 -43.60 20.56
N ARG A 713 -8.04 -43.92 20.47
CA ARG A 713 -8.56 -45.22 20.93
C ARG A 713 -8.07 -46.37 20.04
N ALA A 714 -7.82 -47.54 20.63
CA ALA A 714 -7.34 -48.70 19.90
C ALA A 714 -8.35 -49.30 18.90
N ASN A 715 -9.67 -49.09 19.11
CA ASN A 715 -10.75 -49.81 18.41
C ASN A 715 -11.46 -49.10 17.24
N GLU A 716 -10.98 -47.94 16.76
CA GLU A 716 -11.53 -47.34 15.54
C GLU A 716 -10.65 -47.68 14.32
N SER A 717 -11.17 -48.55 13.45
CA SER A 717 -10.64 -48.80 12.11
C SER A 717 -11.46 -48.00 11.09
N TYR A 718 -10.85 -47.00 10.46
CA TYR A 718 -11.38 -46.33 9.26
C TYR A 718 -10.58 -46.75 8.02
N PRO A 719 -11.21 -46.84 6.85
CA PRO A 719 -10.69 -47.58 5.70
C PRO A 719 -9.52 -46.84 5.04
N SER A 720 -8.32 -47.37 5.23
CA SER A 720 -7.17 -47.07 4.37
C SER A 720 -7.39 -47.72 3.02
N ASN A 721 -7.63 -46.89 1.99
CA ASN A 721 -7.66 -47.34 0.62
C ASN A 721 -6.22 -47.62 0.17
N SER A 722 -5.73 -48.83 0.43
CA SER A 722 -4.48 -49.35 -0.14
C SER A 722 -4.59 -50.86 -0.33
N ASN A 723 -4.94 -51.29 -1.54
CA ASN A 723 -4.58 -52.62 -2.00
C ASN A 723 -3.08 -52.63 -2.25
N ASN A 724 -2.35 -53.45 -1.49
CA ASN A 724 -1.37 -54.41 -2.01
C ASN A 724 -0.67 -55.11 -0.84
N ASN A 725 -1.13 -56.34 -0.58
CA ASN A 725 -0.33 -57.34 0.10
C ASN A 725 0.74 -57.82 -0.89
N ASP A 726 2.02 -57.70 -0.54
CA ASP A 726 2.86 -58.91 -0.52
C ASP A 726 4.14 -58.79 0.32
N SER A 727 4.25 -59.74 1.25
CA SER A 727 5.44 -60.45 1.76
C SER A 727 6.76 -59.69 2.00
N LYS A 728 6.98 -59.31 3.27
CA LYS A 728 8.30 -59.09 3.89
C LYS A 728 9.04 -60.42 4.05
N SER A 729 10.06 -60.70 3.23
CA SER A 729 11.17 -61.57 3.69
C SER A 729 12.49 -61.50 2.88
N HIS A 730 12.60 -60.75 1.77
CA HIS A 730 13.83 -60.74 0.94
C HIS A 730 14.49 -59.35 0.73
N ARG A 731 14.04 -58.31 1.42
CA ARG A 731 14.48 -56.92 1.17
C ARG A 731 15.64 -56.42 2.03
N LYS A 732 16.54 -57.30 2.52
CA LYS A 732 17.75 -56.88 3.28
C LYS A 732 19.08 -57.08 2.53
N ARG A 733 19.09 -57.61 1.30
CA ARG A 733 20.31 -57.68 0.47
C ARG A 733 20.22 -56.93 -0.87
N THR A 734 19.04 -56.48 -1.27
CA THR A 734 18.84 -55.75 -2.55
C THR A 734 18.86 -54.22 -2.41
N LEU A 735 18.78 -53.67 -1.18
CA LEU A 735 18.83 -52.22 -0.92
C LEU A 735 20.25 -51.60 -1.02
N LYS A 736 21.32 -52.41 -0.96
CA LYS A 736 22.68 -51.91 -1.20
C LYS A 736 23.02 -51.70 -2.68
N ARG A 737 22.20 -52.25 -3.60
CA ARG A 737 22.42 -52.11 -5.06
C ARG A 737 21.58 -51.00 -5.68
N ALA A 738 20.42 -50.67 -5.09
CA ALA A 738 19.58 -49.55 -5.52
C ALA A 738 20.12 -48.17 -5.09
N ALA A 739 20.89 -48.09 -3.99
CA ALA A 739 21.59 -46.86 -3.59
C ALA A 739 22.74 -46.47 -4.55
N LYS A 740 23.21 -47.40 -5.40
CA LYS A 740 24.40 -47.18 -6.24
C LYS A 740 24.13 -46.36 -7.51
N ASN A 741 22.86 -46.19 -7.90
CA ASN A 741 22.47 -45.38 -9.07
C ASN A 741 21.62 -44.14 -8.72
N SER A 742 21.41 -43.83 -7.43
CA SER A 742 20.38 -42.85 -7.00
C SER A 742 20.85 -41.39 -6.90
N LEU A 743 22.15 -41.08 -7.00
CA LEU A 743 22.64 -39.69 -6.91
C LEU A 743 22.38 -38.88 -8.18
N ILE A 744 22.16 -39.55 -9.31
CA ILE A 744 21.97 -38.93 -10.63
C ILE A 744 20.46 -38.75 -10.96
N LEU A 745 19.56 -39.43 -10.24
CA LEU A 745 18.13 -39.51 -10.61
C LEU A 745 17.12 -39.01 -9.56
N CYS A 746 17.56 -38.48 -8.41
CA CYS A 746 16.64 -37.95 -7.40
C CYS A 746 16.40 -36.45 -7.64
N ASP A 747 15.12 -36.05 -7.78
CA ASP A 747 14.65 -34.67 -7.96
C ASP A 747 14.74 -33.82 -6.67
N SER A 748 15.15 -34.41 -5.55
CA SER A 748 15.25 -33.75 -4.24
C SER A 748 16.60 -34.01 -3.54
N PRO A 749 17.17 -33.02 -2.83
CA PRO A 749 18.44 -33.14 -2.13
C PRO A 749 18.42 -34.27 -1.09
N VAL A 750 19.49 -35.05 -1.02
CA VAL A 750 19.62 -36.17 -0.07
C VAL A 750 20.12 -35.66 1.29
N SER A 751 19.55 -36.16 2.38
CA SER A 751 20.06 -35.90 3.73
C SER A 751 21.26 -36.80 4.04
N PHE A 752 22.37 -36.21 4.47
CA PHE A 752 23.60 -36.88 4.89
C PHE A 752 23.85 -36.65 6.38
N THR A 753 24.45 -37.63 7.07
CA THR A 753 24.99 -37.41 8.42
C THR A 753 26.31 -36.64 8.35
N TYR A 754 26.68 -35.94 9.42
CA TYR A 754 27.99 -35.28 9.53
C TYR A 754 29.12 -36.29 9.34
N ARG A 755 28.95 -37.50 9.90
CA ARG A 755 29.93 -38.59 9.75
C ARG A 755 30.07 -39.05 8.30
N ASP A 756 28.99 -39.10 7.53
CA ASP A 756 29.04 -39.42 6.10
C ASP A 756 29.87 -38.38 5.34
N LEU A 757 29.65 -37.10 5.62
CA LEU A 757 30.37 -35.99 4.98
C LEU A 757 31.82 -35.88 5.45
N GLN A 758 32.09 -36.17 6.72
CA GLN A 758 33.44 -36.25 7.27
C GLN A 758 34.24 -37.37 6.59
N ASN A 759 33.63 -38.54 6.37
CA ASN A 759 34.28 -39.64 5.64
C ASN A 759 34.46 -39.30 4.16
N CYS A 760 33.41 -38.76 3.51
CA CYS A 760 33.40 -38.37 2.10
C CYS A 760 34.48 -37.32 1.77
N THR A 761 34.79 -36.42 2.70
CA THR A 761 35.79 -35.35 2.55
C THR A 761 37.16 -35.70 3.12
N ASN A 762 37.36 -36.95 3.56
CA ASN A 762 38.57 -37.40 4.25
C ASN A 762 38.95 -36.46 5.42
N ASN A 763 37.99 -36.26 6.33
CA ASN A 763 38.07 -35.35 7.47
C ASN A 763 38.34 -33.89 7.04
N PHE A 764 37.64 -33.43 6.00
CA PHE A 764 37.75 -32.07 5.45
C PHE A 764 39.17 -31.70 5.04
N SER A 765 39.93 -32.64 4.47
CA SER A 765 41.37 -32.46 4.20
C SER A 765 41.67 -31.54 3.01
N GLN A 766 40.82 -31.53 1.99
CA GLN A 766 41.05 -30.79 0.74
C GLN A 766 40.14 -29.58 0.63
N LEU A 767 40.69 -28.41 0.96
CA LEU A 767 40.01 -27.12 0.83
C LEU A 767 39.94 -26.68 -0.64
N LEU A 768 38.74 -26.32 -1.11
CA LEU A 768 38.49 -25.75 -2.44
C LEU A 768 38.38 -24.23 -2.42
N GLY A 769 37.85 -23.66 -1.32
CA GLY A 769 37.70 -22.22 -1.11
C GLY A 769 37.14 -21.90 0.27
N SER A 770 37.36 -20.69 0.74
CA SER A 770 36.83 -20.19 2.02
C SER A 770 36.45 -18.72 1.87
N GLY A 771 35.26 -18.33 2.34
CA GLY A 771 34.74 -16.95 2.22
C GLY A 771 33.65 -16.63 3.25
N GLY A 772 32.95 -15.51 3.04
CA GLY A 772 31.88 -15.04 3.94
C GLY A 772 30.69 -16.00 4.11
N PHE A 773 30.53 -16.92 3.16
CA PHE A 773 29.49 -17.95 3.13
C PHE A 773 30.01 -19.32 3.58
N GLY A 774 31.13 -19.39 4.31
CA GLY A 774 31.71 -20.63 4.83
C GLY A 774 32.85 -21.23 3.99
N THR A 775 33.18 -22.47 4.30
CA THR A 775 34.37 -23.18 3.80
C THR A 775 33.98 -24.39 2.97
N VAL A 776 34.49 -24.50 1.74
CA VAL A 776 34.13 -25.55 0.77
C VAL A 776 35.24 -26.58 0.65
N TYR A 777 34.90 -27.86 0.76
CA TYR A 777 35.82 -28.99 0.70
C TYR A 777 35.49 -29.93 -0.45
N LYS A 778 36.51 -30.57 -1.04
CA LYS A 778 36.30 -31.64 -2.00
C LYS A 778 35.94 -32.93 -1.28
N GLY A 779 34.99 -33.67 -1.82
CA GLY A 779 34.66 -35.01 -1.34
C GLY A 779 34.26 -35.97 -2.44
N THR A 780 34.14 -37.24 -2.08
CA THR A 780 33.67 -38.32 -2.96
C THR A 780 32.57 -39.13 -2.26
N VAL A 781 31.34 -39.05 -2.78
CA VAL A 781 30.21 -39.84 -2.26
C VAL A 781 30.19 -41.21 -2.94
N ALA A 782 29.98 -42.26 -2.15
CA ALA A 782 29.93 -43.67 -2.61
C ALA A 782 31.16 -44.15 -3.40
N GLY A 783 32.30 -43.45 -3.29
CA GLY A 783 33.57 -43.82 -3.93
C GLY A 783 33.68 -43.48 -5.43
N GLU A 784 32.64 -42.91 -6.05
CA GLU A 784 32.60 -42.69 -7.50
C GLU A 784 32.15 -41.25 -7.89
N THR A 785 31.32 -40.56 -7.09
CA THR A 785 30.80 -39.23 -7.43
C THR A 785 31.53 -38.11 -6.70
N LEU A 786 32.18 -37.21 -7.45
CA LEU A 786 32.82 -36.02 -6.89
C LEU A 786 31.78 -34.98 -6.46
N VAL A 787 31.95 -34.44 -5.26
CA VAL A 787 31.08 -33.41 -4.68
C VAL A 787 31.89 -32.27 -4.06
N ALA A 788 31.27 -31.11 -3.96
CA ALA A 788 31.76 -29.98 -3.18
C ALA A 788 30.91 -29.86 -1.91
N VAL A 789 31.54 -29.97 -0.74
CA VAL A 789 30.87 -29.89 0.56
C VAL A 789 31.16 -28.52 1.18
N LYS A 790 30.17 -27.63 1.14
CA LYS A 790 30.21 -26.30 1.75
C LYS A 790 29.80 -26.43 3.22
N ARG A 791 30.72 -26.14 4.13
CA ARG A 791 30.50 -26.09 5.58
C ARG A 791 30.33 -24.64 6.00
N LEU A 792 29.18 -24.31 6.56
CA LEU A 792 28.89 -22.95 7.02
C LEU A 792 29.54 -22.73 8.40
N ASP A 793 30.20 -21.60 8.60
CA ASP A 793 31.03 -21.35 9.79
C ASP A 793 30.20 -20.83 10.97
N ARG A 794 30.49 -21.29 12.20
CA ARG A 794 29.68 -21.05 13.42
C ARG A 794 29.79 -19.62 13.97
N ALA A 795 30.75 -18.82 13.50
CA ALA A 795 31.11 -17.55 14.14
C ALA A 795 30.13 -16.39 13.87
N LEU A 796 29.12 -16.57 13.01
CA LEU A 796 28.18 -15.51 12.62
C LEU A 796 26.74 -16.04 12.67
N SER A 797 25.83 -15.25 13.26
CA SER A 797 24.37 -15.44 13.30
C SER A 797 23.67 -15.52 11.92
N HIS A 798 24.44 -15.63 10.84
CA HIS A 798 24.01 -15.57 9.45
C HIS A 798 24.03 -16.94 8.76
N GLY A 799 24.88 -17.88 9.22
CA GLY A 799 25.06 -19.19 8.57
C GLY A 799 23.80 -20.05 8.53
N GLU A 800 22.96 -20.02 9.56
CA GLU A 800 21.69 -20.75 9.59
C GLU A 800 20.68 -20.21 8.56
N ARG A 801 20.62 -18.88 8.43
CA ARG A 801 19.71 -18.22 7.47
C ARG A 801 20.13 -18.51 6.03
N GLU A 802 21.43 -18.52 5.77
CA GLU A 802 21.99 -18.88 4.46
C GLU A 802 21.72 -20.36 4.14
N PHE A 803 21.89 -21.26 5.12
CA PHE A 803 21.57 -22.68 4.98
C PHE A 803 20.11 -22.89 4.56
N ILE A 804 19.17 -22.33 5.32
CA ILE A 804 17.73 -22.47 5.06
C ILE A 804 17.37 -21.85 3.71
N THR A 805 17.97 -20.70 3.37
CA THR A 805 17.73 -20.02 2.09
C THR A 805 18.21 -20.87 0.92
N GLU A 806 19.42 -21.43 0.97
CA GLU A 806 19.94 -22.30 -0.08
C GLU A 806 19.09 -23.57 -0.23
N VAL A 807 18.76 -24.27 0.86
CA VAL A 807 17.91 -25.47 0.80
C VAL A 807 16.53 -25.18 0.20
N ASN A 808 15.91 -24.06 0.56
CA ASN A 808 14.57 -23.70 0.09
C ASN A 808 14.54 -23.14 -1.34
N THR A 809 15.60 -22.50 -1.80
CA THR A 809 15.68 -21.91 -3.14
C THR A 809 16.18 -22.95 -4.14
N ILE A 810 17.45 -23.32 -4.08
CA ILE A 810 18.10 -24.17 -5.07
C ILE A 810 17.73 -25.64 -4.94
N GLY A 811 17.26 -26.09 -3.77
CA GLY A 811 16.88 -27.48 -3.53
C GLY A 811 15.75 -28.02 -4.43
N SER A 812 14.99 -27.14 -5.09
CA SER A 812 13.93 -27.52 -6.05
C SER A 812 14.20 -27.06 -7.49
N MET A 813 15.37 -26.48 -7.75
CA MET A 813 15.72 -25.90 -9.06
C MET A 813 16.65 -26.82 -9.84
N HIS A 814 16.29 -27.07 -11.11
CA HIS A 814 17.11 -27.84 -12.04
C HIS A 814 17.23 -27.08 -13.36
N HIS A 815 18.45 -26.64 -13.69
CA HIS A 815 18.75 -25.96 -14.95
C HIS A 815 20.20 -26.20 -15.34
N MET A 816 20.53 -26.27 -16.63
CA MET A 816 21.89 -26.57 -17.08
C MET A 816 22.93 -25.54 -16.62
N ASN A 817 22.48 -24.30 -16.40
CA ASN A 817 23.33 -23.18 -15.95
C ASN A 817 23.18 -22.81 -14.48
N LEU A 818 22.72 -23.75 -13.63
CA LEU A 818 22.67 -23.59 -12.17
C LEU A 818 23.36 -24.76 -11.48
N VAL A 819 24.12 -24.49 -10.43
CA VAL A 819 24.81 -25.55 -9.68
C VAL A 819 23.79 -26.39 -8.93
N ARG A 820 23.82 -27.71 -9.12
CA ARG A 820 22.88 -28.62 -8.48
C ARG A 820 23.23 -28.85 -7.01
N LEU A 821 22.26 -28.61 -6.11
CA LEU A 821 22.31 -29.06 -4.72
C LEU A 821 21.99 -30.57 -4.66
N CYS A 822 23.00 -31.39 -4.41
CA CYS A 822 22.89 -32.84 -4.32
C CYS A 822 22.36 -33.32 -2.95
N GLY A 823 22.61 -32.55 -1.89
CA GLY A 823 22.18 -32.90 -0.54
C GLY A 823 22.61 -31.91 0.52
N TYR A 824 22.30 -32.22 1.77
CA TYR A 824 22.60 -31.39 2.93
C TYR A 824 22.80 -32.23 4.19
N CYS A 825 23.47 -31.64 5.18
CA CYS A 825 23.57 -32.13 6.55
C CYS A 825 23.07 -31.04 7.49
N SER A 826 22.16 -31.44 8.37
CA SER A 826 21.61 -30.63 9.47
C SER A 826 21.58 -31.56 10.70
N GLU A 827 22.77 -31.86 11.22
CA GLU A 827 22.98 -32.73 12.38
C GLU A 827 23.73 -31.95 13.45
N ASP A 828 23.14 -31.83 14.64
CA ASP A 828 23.61 -30.92 15.69
C ASP A 828 23.96 -29.54 15.07
N SER A 829 25.08 -28.95 15.51
CA SER A 829 25.67 -27.69 14.99
C SER A 829 26.29 -27.72 13.61
N HIS A 830 26.11 -28.81 12.87
CA HIS A 830 26.74 -28.99 11.57
C HIS A 830 25.75 -28.67 10.45
N ARG A 831 25.90 -27.48 9.86
CA ARG A 831 25.26 -27.08 8.60
C ARG A 831 26.22 -27.24 7.43
N LEU A 832 25.95 -28.25 6.61
CA LEU A 832 26.74 -28.51 5.41
C LEU A 832 25.83 -28.69 4.19
N LEU A 833 26.24 -28.15 3.06
CA LEU A 833 25.56 -28.27 1.78
C LEU A 833 26.46 -29.04 0.81
N VAL A 834 25.87 -29.96 0.06
CA VAL A 834 26.58 -30.86 -0.85
C VAL A 834 26.17 -30.51 -2.26
N TYR A 835 27.11 -29.99 -3.03
CA TYR A 835 26.94 -29.60 -4.43
C TYR A 835 27.64 -30.56 -5.38
N GLU A 836 27.24 -30.54 -6.65
CA GLU A 836 28.08 -31.11 -7.71
C GLU A 836 29.46 -30.43 -7.73
N TYR A 837 30.51 -31.19 -8.00
CA TYR A 837 31.87 -30.65 -8.04
C TYR A 837 32.16 -30.02 -9.41
N MET A 838 32.47 -28.73 -9.41
CA MET A 838 32.81 -27.95 -10.60
C MET A 838 34.33 -27.96 -10.79
N ILE A 839 34.83 -28.76 -11.75
CA ILE A 839 36.26 -29.06 -11.89
C ILE A 839 37.13 -27.84 -12.22
N ASN A 840 36.60 -26.90 -13.02
CA ASN A 840 37.32 -25.70 -13.44
C ASN A 840 37.18 -24.54 -12.45
N GLY A 841 36.46 -24.74 -11.33
CA GLY A 841 36.31 -23.73 -10.29
C GLY A 841 35.52 -22.50 -10.76
N SER A 842 35.77 -21.35 -10.13
CA SER A 842 35.06 -20.09 -10.35
C SER A 842 35.66 -19.25 -11.47
N LEU A 843 34.83 -18.47 -12.15
CA LEU A 843 35.20 -17.67 -13.33
C LEU A 843 36.26 -16.60 -13.03
N ASP A 844 36.26 -16.02 -11.84
CA ASP A 844 37.24 -15.01 -11.39
C ASP A 844 38.70 -15.48 -11.59
N LYS A 845 38.97 -16.76 -11.37
CA LYS A 845 40.30 -17.37 -11.54
C LYS A 845 40.77 -17.39 -12.99
N TRP A 846 39.85 -17.36 -13.93
CA TRP A 846 40.14 -17.40 -15.37
C TRP A 846 40.21 -16.01 -15.99
N ILE A 847 39.40 -15.06 -15.49
CA ILE A 847 39.34 -13.70 -16.05
C ILE A 847 40.28 -12.71 -15.33
N PHE A 848 40.72 -12.95 -14.08
CA PHE A 848 41.62 -12.02 -13.37
C PHE A 848 43.04 -12.54 -13.11
N SER A 849 43.41 -13.74 -13.59
CA SER A 849 44.73 -14.32 -13.29
C SER A 849 45.90 -13.43 -13.74
N SER A 850 46.82 -13.14 -12.82
CA SER A 850 48.03 -12.36 -13.03
C SER A 850 49.19 -13.17 -13.62
N GLU A 851 49.11 -14.50 -13.62
CA GLU A 851 50.17 -15.35 -14.15
C GLU A 851 50.01 -15.51 -15.66
N GLN A 852 50.90 -14.82 -16.39
CA GLN A 852 51.05 -14.92 -17.83
C GLN A 852 51.25 -16.40 -18.22
N THR A 853 50.28 -16.93 -18.99
CA THR A 853 50.40 -18.02 -19.98
C THR A 853 49.79 -19.40 -19.72
N ALA A 854 49.30 -19.78 -18.53
CA ALA A 854 48.78 -21.16 -18.37
C ALA A 854 47.28 -21.33 -18.71
N ASN A 855 46.40 -20.37 -18.37
CA ASN A 855 44.95 -20.58 -18.36
C ASN A 855 44.17 -19.31 -18.76
N LEU A 856 44.25 -18.89 -20.03
CA LEU A 856 43.47 -17.77 -20.56
C LEU A 856 42.28 -18.29 -21.37
N LEU A 857 41.06 -17.91 -21.01
CA LEU A 857 39.87 -18.21 -21.82
C LEU A 857 39.87 -17.36 -23.07
N ASP A 858 39.68 -18.01 -24.23
CA ASP A 858 39.49 -17.33 -25.50
C ASP A 858 38.16 -16.56 -25.53
N TRP A 859 38.03 -15.64 -26.50
CA TRP A 859 36.85 -14.78 -26.61
C TRP A 859 35.56 -15.59 -26.77
N ARG A 860 35.57 -16.61 -27.62
CA ARG A 860 34.40 -17.45 -27.90
C ARG A 860 33.88 -18.13 -26.64
N THR A 861 34.77 -18.68 -25.81
CA THR A 861 34.36 -19.30 -24.54
C THR A 861 33.83 -18.26 -23.56
N ARG A 862 34.44 -17.07 -23.48
CA ARG A 862 33.94 -15.97 -22.64
C ARG A 862 32.54 -15.51 -23.04
N PHE A 863 32.31 -15.31 -24.34
CA PHE A 863 31.01 -14.89 -24.85
C PHE A 863 29.94 -15.97 -24.59
N ALA A 864 30.28 -17.24 -24.82
CA ALA A 864 29.41 -18.36 -24.47
C ALA A 864 29.08 -18.41 -22.97
N ILE A 865 30.07 -18.14 -22.10
CA ILE A 865 29.87 -18.04 -20.65
C ILE A 865 28.91 -16.91 -20.30
N ALA A 866 29.06 -15.73 -20.92
CA ALA A 866 28.14 -14.60 -20.70
C ALA A 866 26.69 -14.97 -21.05
N VAL A 867 26.47 -15.50 -22.26
CA VAL A 867 25.15 -15.91 -22.75
C VAL A 867 24.52 -16.97 -21.84
N ALA A 868 25.26 -18.03 -21.54
CA ALA A 868 24.77 -19.14 -20.73
C ALA A 868 24.51 -18.72 -19.26
N THR A 869 25.29 -17.78 -18.72
CA THR A 869 25.00 -17.17 -17.41
C THR A 869 23.70 -16.38 -17.45
N ALA A 870 23.47 -15.57 -18.49
CA ALA A 870 22.21 -14.85 -18.67
C ALA A 870 21.00 -15.79 -18.76
N GLN A 871 21.13 -16.92 -19.46
CA GLN A 871 20.10 -17.96 -19.53
C GLN A 871 19.78 -18.54 -18.14
N GLY A 872 20.81 -18.82 -17.33
CA GLY A 872 20.64 -19.27 -15.95
C GLY A 872 19.87 -18.28 -15.08
N ILE A 873 20.18 -16.98 -15.20
CA ILE A 873 19.50 -15.92 -14.45
C ILE A 873 18.06 -15.73 -14.93
N ALA A 874 17.84 -15.72 -16.26
CA ALA A 874 16.51 -15.64 -16.85
C ALA A 874 15.59 -16.78 -16.37
N TYR A 875 16.13 -17.99 -16.22
CA TYR A 875 15.38 -19.13 -15.70
C TYR A 875 14.79 -18.85 -14.31
N PHE A 876 15.59 -18.36 -13.36
CA PHE A 876 15.10 -18.14 -12.00
C PHE A 876 14.38 -16.79 -11.80
N HIS A 877 14.50 -15.86 -12.74
CA HIS A 877 13.69 -14.64 -12.79
C HIS A 877 12.30 -14.86 -13.40
N GLU A 878 12.21 -15.68 -14.45
CA GLU A 878 11.05 -15.66 -15.36
C GLU A 878 10.33 -17.01 -15.45
N GLN A 879 11.04 -18.14 -15.27
CA GLN A 879 10.52 -19.48 -15.50
C GLN A 879 10.21 -20.24 -14.20
N CYS A 880 10.97 -19.98 -13.13
CA CYS A 880 10.72 -20.56 -11.81
C CYS A 880 9.35 -20.16 -11.24
N ARG A 881 8.74 -21.03 -10.44
CA ARG A 881 7.38 -20.82 -9.90
C ARG A 881 7.23 -19.47 -9.18
N ASN A 882 8.20 -19.18 -8.31
CA ASN A 882 8.42 -17.86 -7.73
C ASN A 882 9.57 -17.20 -8.47
N ARG A 883 9.57 -15.87 -8.58
CA ARG A 883 10.74 -15.12 -9.03
C ARG A 883 11.78 -15.18 -7.92
N ILE A 884 13.01 -15.49 -8.26
CA ILE A 884 14.12 -15.55 -7.29
C ILE A 884 15.05 -14.39 -7.62
N ILE A 885 15.38 -13.58 -6.63
CA ILE A 885 16.41 -12.53 -6.75
C ILE A 885 17.65 -13.11 -6.08
N HIS A 886 18.74 -13.28 -6.81
CA HIS A 886 19.96 -13.92 -6.34
C HIS A 886 20.73 -13.05 -5.34
N CYS A 887 20.76 -11.73 -5.56
CA CYS A 887 21.38 -10.75 -4.66
C CYS A 887 22.93 -10.81 -4.56
N ASP A 888 23.61 -11.68 -5.32
CA ASP A 888 25.09 -11.78 -5.26
C ASP A 888 25.69 -12.32 -6.57
N ILE A 889 25.22 -11.81 -7.72
CA ILE A 889 25.79 -12.15 -9.03
C ILE A 889 27.16 -11.47 -9.18
N LYS A 890 28.22 -12.28 -9.33
CA LYS A 890 29.61 -11.85 -9.49
C LYS A 890 30.48 -13.01 -10.02
N PRO A 891 31.70 -12.74 -10.54
CA PRO A 891 32.55 -13.78 -11.14
C PRO A 891 32.88 -14.96 -10.22
N GLU A 892 32.99 -14.74 -8.91
CA GLU A 892 33.30 -15.78 -7.91
C GLU A 892 32.16 -16.81 -7.78
N ASN A 893 30.93 -16.39 -8.09
CA ASN A 893 29.73 -17.22 -7.95
C ASN A 893 29.31 -17.88 -9.28
N ILE A 894 30.08 -17.69 -10.36
CA ILE A 894 29.92 -18.40 -11.63
C ILE A 894 30.94 -19.53 -11.69
N LEU A 895 30.49 -20.77 -11.51
CA LEU A 895 31.35 -21.95 -11.54
C LEU A 895 31.35 -22.61 -12.91
N LEU A 896 32.49 -23.19 -13.31
CA LEU A 896 32.72 -23.77 -14.63
C LEU A 896 32.88 -25.29 -14.52
N ASP A 897 32.14 -26.02 -15.35
CA ASP A 897 32.30 -27.48 -15.46
C ASP A 897 33.49 -27.85 -16.36
N GLU A 898 33.66 -29.14 -16.63
CA GLU A 898 34.76 -29.66 -17.47
C GLU A 898 34.79 -29.10 -18.90
N ASN A 899 33.64 -28.65 -19.42
CA ASN A 899 33.48 -28.09 -20.75
C ASN A 899 33.42 -26.56 -20.74
N PHE A 900 33.75 -25.92 -19.62
CA PHE A 900 33.62 -24.48 -19.41
C PHE A 900 32.17 -23.96 -19.52
N CYS A 901 31.16 -24.83 -19.35
CA CYS A 901 29.79 -24.38 -19.24
C CYS A 901 29.57 -23.72 -17.87
N PRO A 902 29.01 -22.50 -17.81
CA PRO A 902 28.84 -21.79 -16.56
C PRO A 902 27.60 -22.26 -15.80
N LYS A 903 27.73 -22.29 -14.48
CA LYS A 903 26.65 -22.54 -13.54
C LYS A 903 26.66 -21.49 -12.43
N VAL A 904 25.54 -20.79 -12.25
CA VAL A 904 25.36 -19.84 -11.16
C VAL A 904 25.23 -20.60 -9.84
N SER A 905 25.93 -20.12 -8.82
CA SER A 905 26.03 -20.73 -7.49
C SER A 905 25.84 -19.69 -6.39
N ASP A 906 25.73 -20.16 -5.15
CA ASP A 906 25.69 -19.33 -3.93
C ASP A 906 24.40 -18.52 -3.72
N PHE A 907 23.31 -19.25 -3.46
CA PHE A 907 21.98 -18.68 -3.21
C PHE A 907 21.76 -18.28 -1.73
N GLY A 908 22.81 -18.19 -0.92
CA GLY A 908 22.71 -17.87 0.52
C GLY A 908 22.02 -16.54 0.83
N LEU A 909 22.11 -15.57 -0.09
CA LEU A 909 21.44 -14.26 0.03
C LEU A 909 20.12 -14.16 -0.73
N ALA A 910 19.72 -15.20 -1.47
CA ALA A 910 18.61 -15.14 -2.40
C ALA A 910 17.27 -14.81 -1.73
N LYS A 911 16.38 -14.17 -2.49
CA LYS A 911 15.03 -13.79 -2.05
C LYS A 911 14.00 -14.40 -2.99
N MET A 912 13.03 -15.11 -2.42
CA MET A 912 11.87 -15.58 -3.16
C MET A 912 10.79 -14.50 -3.17
N MET A 913 10.28 -14.19 -4.36
CA MET A 913 9.22 -13.22 -4.60
C MET A 913 8.11 -13.91 -5.40
N GLY A 914 6.90 -13.95 -4.85
CA GLY A 914 5.73 -14.48 -5.57
C GLY A 914 5.44 -13.65 -6.83
N ARG A 915 4.83 -14.25 -7.86
CA ARG A 915 4.63 -13.57 -9.16
C ARG A 915 3.66 -12.39 -9.08
N GLU A 916 2.83 -12.35 -8.05
CA GLU A 916 1.92 -11.27 -7.69
C GLU A 916 2.60 -10.06 -7.02
N HIS A 917 3.88 -10.17 -6.64
CA HIS A 917 4.65 -9.10 -6.01
C HIS A 917 5.53 -8.39 -7.04
N SER A 918 5.67 -7.06 -6.91
CA SER A 918 6.48 -6.24 -7.82
C SER A 918 7.90 -5.96 -7.32
N HIS A 919 8.15 -6.05 -6.01
CA HIS A 919 9.43 -5.75 -5.36
C HIS A 919 9.59 -6.43 -3.98
N VAL A 920 10.81 -6.47 -3.46
CA VAL A 920 11.18 -7.00 -2.13
C VAL A 920 11.88 -5.91 -1.32
N VAL A 921 11.43 -5.71 -0.08
CA VAL A 921 12.14 -4.87 0.91
C VAL A 921 13.04 -5.77 1.74
N THR A 922 14.36 -5.54 1.68
CA THR A 922 15.36 -6.33 2.41
C THR A 922 16.52 -5.44 2.84
N MET A 923 17.21 -5.82 3.91
CA MET A 923 18.47 -5.16 4.31
C MET A 923 19.51 -5.24 3.17
N ILE A 924 20.35 -4.22 3.05
CA ILE A 924 21.45 -4.17 2.07
C ILE A 924 22.45 -5.28 2.39
N ARG A 925 22.47 -6.33 1.57
CA ARG A 925 23.38 -7.47 1.68
C ARG A 925 23.75 -7.96 0.29
N GLY A 926 25.01 -7.77 -0.09
CA GLY A 926 25.58 -8.21 -1.37
C GLY A 926 26.99 -7.63 -1.55
N THR A 927 27.65 -7.97 -2.65
CA THR A 927 29.04 -7.58 -2.88
C THR A 927 29.14 -6.14 -3.42
N ARG A 928 29.90 -5.27 -2.72
CA ARG A 928 30.16 -3.88 -3.15
C ARG A 928 30.78 -3.88 -4.55
N GLY A 929 30.31 -2.99 -5.41
CA GLY A 929 30.69 -2.92 -6.84
C GLY A 929 29.73 -3.64 -7.78
N TYR A 930 28.85 -4.51 -7.27
CA TYR A 930 27.79 -5.18 -8.05
C TYR A 930 26.37 -4.80 -7.57
N LEU A 931 26.27 -4.00 -6.49
CA LEU A 931 25.00 -3.52 -5.94
C LEU A 931 24.40 -2.44 -6.83
N ALA A 932 23.13 -2.63 -7.21
CA ALA A 932 22.38 -1.64 -7.98
C ALA A 932 22.14 -0.33 -7.19
N PRO A 933 22.06 0.84 -7.84
CA PRO A 933 21.90 2.14 -7.16
C PRO A 933 20.69 2.23 -6.23
N GLU A 934 19.55 1.64 -6.62
CA GLU A 934 18.35 1.60 -5.79
C GLU A 934 18.56 0.79 -4.50
N TRP A 935 19.41 -0.23 -4.57
CA TRP A 935 19.72 -1.08 -3.43
C TRP A 935 20.63 -0.36 -2.43
N VAL A 936 21.65 0.36 -2.93
CA VAL A 936 22.54 1.19 -2.09
C VAL A 936 21.76 2.32 -1.42
N SER A 937 20.74 2.85 -2.09
CA SER A 937 19.85 3.90 -1.59
C SER A 937 18.75 3.39 -0.64
N ASN A 938 18.82 2.12 -0.22
CA ASN A 938 17.86 1.46 0.67
C ASN A 938 16.40 1.47 0.14
N ARG A 939 16.22 1.52 -1.19
CA ARG A 939 14.91 1.40 -1.86
C ARG A 939 14.57 -0.08 -2.09
N PRO A 940 13.29 -0.43 -2.30
CA PRO A 940 12.91 -1.81 -2.60
C PRO A 940 13.60 -2.33 -3.87
N ILE A 941 14.09 -3.56 -3.81
CA ILE A 941 14.77 -4.19 -4.95
C ILE A 941 13.81 -5.08 -5.74
N THR A 942 14.09 -5.24 -7.03
CA THR A 942 13.38 -6.16 -7.92
C THR A 942 14.38 -7.13 -8.55
N VAL A 943 13.91 -8.04 -9.42
CA VAL A 943 14.80 -8.87 -10.26
C VAL A 943 15.79 -8.03 -11.10
N LYS A 944 15.50 -6.74 -11.33
CA LYS A 944 16.40 -5.79 -12.02
C LYS A 944 17.66 -5.43 -11.23
N ALA A 945 17.73 -5.75 -9.94
CA ALA A 945 18.96 -5.62 -9.16
C ALA A 945 20.01 -6.64 -9.65
N ASP A 946 19.60 -7.89 -9.90
CA ASP A 946 20.48 -8.91 -10.49
C ASP A 946 20.86 -8.56 -11.94
N VAL A 947 19.97 -7.90 -12.69
CA VAL A 947 20.28 -7.41 -14.05
C VAL A 947 21.45 -6.42 -14.01
N TYR A 948 21.43 -5.49 -13.05
CA TYR A 948 22.55 -4.57 -12.83
C TYR A 948 23.83 -5.32 -12.49
N SER A 949 23.78 -6.26 -11.54
CA SER A 949 24.93 -7.08 -11.16
C SER A 949 25.48 -7.91 -12.34
N TYR A 950 24.59 -8.44 -13.20
CA TYR A 950 24.97 -9.11 -14.43
C TYR A 950 25.66 -8.17 -15.44
N GLY A 951 25.18 -6.93 -15.59
CA GLY A 951 25.84 -5.94 -16.43
C GLY A 951 27.27 -5.63 -15.97
N MET A 952 27.48 -5.51 -14.65
CA MET A 952 28.81 -5.36 -14.07
C MET A 952 29.69 -6.59 -14.30
N LEU A 953 29.16 -7.80 -14.13
CA LEU A 953 29.84 -9.06 -14.45
C LEU A 953 30.23 -9.13 -15.94
N LEU A 954 29.34 -8.72 -16.84
CA LEU A 954 29.57 -8.76 -18.29
C LEU A 954 30.72 -7.85 -18.70
N LEU A 955 30.82 -6.65 -18.11
CA LEU A 955 31.97 -5.76 -18.31
C LEU A 955 33.29 -6.43 -17.91
N GLU A 956 33.33 -7.13 -16.78
CA GLU A 956 34.55 -7.81 -16.34
C GLU A 956 34.93 -9.01 -17.21
N ILE A 957 33.94 -9.72 -17.78
CA ILE A 957 34.17 -10.79 -18.75
C ILE A 957 34.85 -10.23 -20.01
N VAL A 958 34.35 -9.10 -20.52
CA VAL A 958 34.91 -8.41 -21.70
C VAL A 958 36.31 -7.88 -21.41
N GLY A 959 36.49 -7.18 -20.29
CA GLY A 959 37.73 -6.49 -19.96
C GLY A 959 38.83 -7.40 -19.38
N GLY A 960 38.48 -8.56 -18.82
CA GLY A 960 39.43 -9.43 -18.12
C GLY A 960 40.14 -8.73 -16.96
N ARG A 961 39.47 -7.76 -16.34
CA ARG A 961 39.97 -6.94 -15.22
C ARG A 961 38.80 -6.48 -14.36
N ARG A 962 39.06 -6.14 -13.11
CA ARG A 962 38.03 -5.64 -12.19
C ARG A 962 37.46 -4.31 -12.67
N ASN A 963 36.16 -4.09 -12.44
CA ASN A 963 35.50 -2.83 -12.80
C ASN A 963 36.11 -1.61 -12.07
N LEU A 964 36.63 -1.83 -10.86
CA LEU A 964 37.39 -0.86 -10.07
C LEU A 964 38.77 -1.44 -9.76
N ASP A 965 39.82 -0.82 -10.29
CA ASP A 965 41.20 -1.26 -10.07
C ASP A 965 42.15 -0.07 -9.87
N MET A 966 42.50 0.17 -8.60
CA MET A 966 43.36 1.29 -8.18
C MET A 966 44.83 1.14 -8.61
N SER A 967 45.24 0.00 -9.18
CA SER A 967 46.58 -0.18 -9.74
C SER A 967 46.80 0.56 -11.06
N PHE A 968 45.71 0.94 -11.74
CA PHE A 968 45.74 1.73 -12.96
C PHE A 968 45.81 3.24 -12.68
N GLY A 969 46.24 3.99 -13.69
CA GLY A 969 46.24 5.45 -13.66
C GLY A 969 44.83 6.02 -13.58
N THR A 970 44.75 7.33 -13.37
CA THR A 970 43.50 8.07 -13.15
C THR A 970 42.52 8.04 -14.32
N ASP A 971 43.02 7.83 -15.54
CA ASP A 971 42.18 7.67 -16.74
C ASP A 971 41.62 6.25 -16.90
N ASP A 972 42.20 5.25 -16.22
CA ASP A 972 41.99 3.82 -16.48
C ASP A 972 41.51 3.04 -15.25
N PHE A 973 41.44 3.63 -14.05
CA PHE A 973 41.10 2.91 -12.82
C PHE A 973 39.64 2.46 -12.73
N PHE A 974 38.73 3.16 -13.43
CA PHE A 974 37.31 2.84 -13.50
C PHE A 974 36.95 2.33 -14.90
N TYR A 975 36.91 1.02 -15.05
CA TYR A 975 36.74 0.36 -16.35
C TYR A 975 35.40 0.66 -17.05
N PRO A 976 34.24 0.72 -16.36
CA PRO A 976 32.96 1.02 -17.02
C PRO A 976 32.95 2.36 -17.77
N GLY A 977 33.51 3.42 -17.16
CA GLY A 977 33.60 4.74 -17.81
C GLY A 977 34.50 4.73 -19.04
N TRP A 978 35.65 4.06 -18.93
CA TRP A 978 36.58 3.91 -20.06
C TRP A 978 36.01 3.07 -21.20
N ALA A 979 35.37 1.93 -20.89
CA ALA A 979 34.75 1.06 -21.89
C ALA A 979 33.59 1.74 -22.62
N TYR A 980 32.80 2.58 -21.94
CA TYR A 980 31.73 3.35 -22.57
C TYR A 980 32.29 4.35 -23.58
N LYS A 981 33.37 5.05 -23.23
CA LYS A 981 34.06 5.99 -24.12
C LYS A 981 34.56 5.29 -25.39
N GLU A 982 35.23 4.16 -25.26
CA GLU A 982 35.72 3.39 -26.42
C GLU A 982 34.57 2.84 -27.28
N LEU A 983 33.45 2.44 -26.68
CA LEU A 983 32.24 2.07 -27.42
C LEU A 983 31.71 3.25 -28.26
N THR A 984 31.59 4.45 -27.67
CA THR A 984 31.08 5.64 -28.38
C THR A 984 32.03 6.18 -29.44
N ASN A 985 33.34 5.97 -29.29
CA ASN A 985 34.36 6.39 -30.25
C ASN A 985 34.49 5.42 -31.44
N GLY A 986 33.71 4.34 -31.48
CA GLY A 986 33.82 3.31 -32.51
C GLY A 986 35.09 2.46 -32.37
N THR A 987 35.70 2.42 -31.19
CA THR A 987 36.94 1.68 -30.90
C THR A 987 36.71 0.57 -29.86
N ALA A 988 35.52 -0.03 -29.87
CA ALA A 988 35.05 -1.01 -28.88
C ALA A 988 36.01 -2.19 -28.63
N LEU A 989 36.74 -2.66 -29.66
CA LEU A 989 37.75 -3.71 -29.52
C LEU A 989 38.87 -3.37 -28.52
N LYS A 990 39.16 -2.08 -28.30
CA LYS A 990 40.14 -1.68 -27.28
C LYS A 990 39.67 -2.00 -25.88
N ALA A 991 38.36 -2.05 -25.64
CA ALA A 991 37.79 -2.37 -24.34
C ALA A 991 38.00 -3.83 -23.93
N VAL A 992 38.34 -4.71 -24.88
CA VAL A 992 38.57 -6.14 -24.65
C VAL A 992 39.87 -6.37 -23.89
N ASP A 993 39.90 -7.43 -23.09
CA ASP A 993 41.09 -7.93 -22.40
C ASP A 993 42.33 -7.95 -23.32
N LYS A 994 43.32 -7.11 -22.97
CA LYS A 994 44.56 -6.92 -23.74
C LYS A 994 45.33 -8.23 -23.94
N ARG A 995 45.15 -9.22 -23.06
CA ARG A 995 45.79 -10.54 -23.17
C ARG A 995 45.27 -11.37 -24.34
N LEU A 996 44.07 -11.06 -24.86
CA LEU A 996 43.50 -11.69 -26.05
C LEU A 996 44.12 -11.17 -27.35
N GLN A 997 44.99 -10.16 -27.31
CA GLN A 997 45.72 -9.62 -28.46
C GLN A 997 44.83 -9.21 -29.65
N GLY A 998 43.59 -8.80 -29.39
CA GLY A 998 42.61 -8.43 -30.42
C GLY A 998 41.92 -9.61 -31.12
N VAL A 999 42.11 -10.86 -30.63
CA VAL A 999 41.38 -12.05 -31.10
C VAL A 999 40.00 -12.08 -30.45
N ALA A 1000 39.12 -11.18 -30.89
CA ALA A 1000 37.72 -11.11 -30.50
C ALA A 1000 36.87 -10.65 -31.69
N GLU A 1001 35.64 -11.14 -31.78
CA GLU A 1001 34.73 -10.75 -32.84
C GLU A 1001 34.11 -9.39 -32.52
N GLU A 1002 34.37 -8.38 -33.36
CA GLU A 1002 33.97 -6.99 -33.09
C GLU A 1002 32.46 -6.85 -32.90
N GLU A 1003 31.66 -7.59 -33.67
CA GLU A 1003 30.20 -7.59 -33.56
C GLU A 1003 29.73 -8.08 -32.18
N GLU A 1004 30.30 -9.19 -31.70
CA GLU A 1004 30.00 -9.75 -30.38
C GLU A 1004 30.46 -8.83 -29.25
N VAL A 1005 31.61 -8.16 -29.41
CA VAL A 1005 32.14 -7.19 -28.43
C VAL A 1005 31.23 -5.98 -28.32
N VAL A 1006 30.84 -5.38 -29.44
CA VAL A 1006 29.92 -4.23 -29.47
C VAL A 1006 28.58 -4.61 -28.84
N LYS A 1007 28.07 -5.79 -29.16
CA LYS A 1007 26.82 -6.34 -28.59
C LYS A 1007 26.92 -6.51 -27.08
N ALA A 1008 27.98 -7.16 -26.59
CA ALA A 1008 28.22 -7.37 -25.16
C ALA A 1008 28.31 -6.05 -24.39
N LEU A 1009 29.04 -5.06 -24.92
CA LEU A 1009 29.16 -3.74 -24.29
C LEU A 1009 27.82 -2.98 -24.27
N LYS A 1010 27.10 -2.91 -25.40
CA LYS A 1010 25.77 -2.27 -25.44
C LYS A 1010 24.81 -2.90 -24.44
N VAL A 1011 24.76 -4.23 -24.39
CA VAL A 1011 23.90 -4.97 -23.45
C VAL A 1011 24.32 -4.69 -22.00
N ALA A 1012 25.62 -4.72 -21.69
CA ALA A 1012 26.11 -4.40 -20.36
C ALA A 1012 25.68 -2.99 -19.92
N PHE A 1013 25.80 -1.99 -20.79
CA PHE A 1013 25.40 -0.62 -20.49
C PHE A 1013 23.89 -0.41 -20.38
N TRP A 1014 23.06 -1.17 -21.11
CA TRP A 1014 21.61 -1.22 -20.86
C TRP A 1014 21.28 -1.85 -19.50
N CYS A 1015 22.04 -2.86 -19.07
CA CYS A 1015 21.86 -3.53 -17.78
C CYS A 1015 22.22 -2.64 -16.58
N ILE A 1016 23.20 -1.74 -16.69
CA ILE A 1016 23.69 -0.92 -15.57
C ILE A 1016 23.09 0.50 -15.50
N GLN A 1017 21.96 0.75 -16.17
CA GLN A 1017 21.25 2.03 -16.07
C GLN A 1017 20.78 2.31 -14.64
N ASP A 1018 20.86 3.55 -14.17
CA ASP A 1018 20.38 3.93 -12.83
C ASP A 1018 18.87 3.72 -12.69
N GLU A 1019 18.11 4.13 -13.72
CA GLU A 1019 16.67 3.95 -13.78
C GLU A 1019 16.28 2.47 -14.00
N VAL A 1020 15.62 1.89 -13.01
CA VAL A 1020 15.24 0.46 -12.97
C VAL A 1020 14.36 0.04 -14.15
N SER A 1021 13.51 0.95 -14.64
CA SER A 1021 12.62 0.71 -15.77
C SER A 1021 13.34 0.63 -17.12
N LEU A 1022 14.52 1.25 -17.26
CA LEU A 1022 15.30 1.22 -18.50
C LEU A 1022 16.09 -0.08 -18.66
N ARG A 1023 16.39 -0.78 -17.56
CA ARG A 1023 17.11 -2.05 -17.62
C ARG A 1023 16.25 -3.11 -18.32
N PRO A 1024 16.79 -3.90 -19.25
CA PRO A 1024 16.06 -5.01 -19.85
C PRO A 1024 15.74 -6.11 -18.81
N SER A 1025 14.80 -6.98 -19.12
CA SER A 1025 14.65 -8.28 -18.44
C SER A 1025 15.77 -9.24 -18.85
N MET A 1026 16.06 -10.26 -18.03
CA MET A 1026 17.13 -11.21 -18.39
C MET A 1026 16.79 -12.04 -19.62
N GLY A 1027 15.51 -12.33 -19.87
CA GLY A 1027 15.06 -12.96 -21.12
C GLY A 1027 15.28 -12.06 -22.34
N GLU A 1028 15.14 -10.73 -22.20
CA GLU A 1028 15.53 -9.78 -23.26
C GLU A 1028 17.05 -9.70 -23.41
N VAL A 1029 17.82 -9.72 -22.33
CA VAL A 1029 19.30 -9.77 -22.36
C VAL A 1029 19.79 -10.99 -23.16
N VAL A 1030 19.21 -12.17 -22.94
CA VAL A 1030 19.55 -13.38 -23.71
C VAL A 1030 19.27 -13.16 -25.21
N LYS A 1031 18.08 -12.65 -25.56
CA LYS A 1031 17.73 -12.36 -26.96
C LYS A 1031 18.66 -11.34 -27.60
N LEU A 1032 19.07 -10.31 -26.86
CA LEU A 1032 19.98 -9.27 -27.36
C LEU A 1032 21.39 -9.84 -27.59
N LEU A 1033 21.88 -10.74 -26.74
CA LEU A 1033 23.19 -11.36 -26.91
C LEU A 1033 23.20 -12.42 -28.02
N GLU A 1034 22.10 -13.14 -28.23
CA GLU A 1034 21.96 -14.14 -29.29
C GLU A 1034 21.56 -13.54 -30.66
N GLY A 1035 20.96 -12.34 -30.68
CA GLY A 1035 20.51 -11.62 -31.88
C GLY A 1035 21.61 -10.83 -32.61
N SER A 1036 21.23 -9.97 -33.56
CA SER A 1036 22.18 -9.12 -34.33
C SER A 1036 22.53 -7.82 -33.58
N SER A 1037 23.77 -7.33 -33.69
CA SER A 1037 24.20 -6.09 -33.01
C SER A 1037 23.55 -4.81 -33.56
N ASP A 1038 23.05 -4.84 -34.79
CA ASP A 1038 22.44 -3.70 -35.49
C ASP A 1038 21.03 -3.37 -34.96
N GLU A 1039 20.38 -4.33 -34.31
CA GLU A 1039 19.06 -4.16 -33.69
C GLU A 1039 19.14 -3.50 -32.30
N ILE A 1040 20.35 -3.32 -31.76
CA ILE A 1040 20.56 -2.77 -30.40
C ILE A 1040 20.93 -1.29 -30.49
N ASN A 1041 20.01 -0.44 -30.02
CA ASN A 1041 20.26 1.00 -29.87
C ASN A 1041 21.42 1.27 -28.89
N LEU A 1042 22.19 2.33 -29.16
CA LEU A 1042 23.24 2.78 -28.24
C LEU A 1042 22.60 3.20 -26.91
N PRO A 1043 22.99 2.61 -25.76
CA PRO A 1043 22.47 2.99 -24.46
C PRO A 1043 22.93 4.40 -24.07
N PRO A 1044 22.16 5.15 -23.27
CA PRO A 1044 22.65 6.38 -22.66
C PRO A 1044 23.75 6.08 -21.63
N MET A 1045 24.61 7.06 -21.34
CA MET A 1045 25.64 6.91 -20.31
C MET A 1045 24.92 6.80 -18.95
N PRO A 1046 25.21 5.75 -18.15
CA PRO A 1046 24.66 5.65 -16.80
C PRO A 1046 25.00 6.90 -15.98
N GLN A 1047 24.03 7.44 -15.26
CA GLN A 1047 24.14 8.71 -14.54
C GLN A 1047 25.20 8.64 -13.45
N THR A 1048 25.32 7.51 -12.73
CA THR A 1048 26.39 7.33 -11.74
C THR A 1048 27.79 7.37 -12.37
N ILE A 1049 27.92 6.88 -13.61
CA ILE A 1049 29.19 6.92 -14.35
C ILE A 1049 29.47 8.35 -14.82
N LEU A 1050 28.45 9.06 -15.30
CA LEU A 1050 28.55 10.46 -15.73
C LEU A 1050 28.99 11.36 -14.56
N GLU A 1051 28.38 11.21 -13.39
CA GLU A 1051 28.71 11.96 -12.17
C GLU A 1051 30.16 11.71 -11.73
N LEU A 1052 30.61 10.45 -11.73
CA LEU A 1052 32.01 10.11 -11.43
C LEU A 1052 33.02 10.72 -12.43
N ILE A 1053 32.61 10.90 -13.68
CA ILE A 1053 33.42 11.55 -14.72
C ILE A 1053 33.41 13.08 -14.54
N GLU A 1054 32.24 13.67 -14.23
CA GLU A 1054 32.03 15.12 -14.07
C GLU A 1054 32.62 15.68 -12.77
N GLU A 1055 32.63 14.91 -11.67
CA GLU A 1055 33.27 15.28 -10.39
C GLU A 1055 34.81 15.34 -10.48
N GLY A 1056 35.39 14.90 -11.60
CA GLY A 1056 36.83 14.85 -11.82
C GLY A 1056 37.44 13.55 -11.29
N LEU A 1057 37.60 12.56 -12.19
CA LEU A 1057 38.23 11.26 -11.92
C LEU A 1057 39.55 11.37 -11.12
N GLU A 1058 40.32 12.43 -11.31
CA GLU A 1058 41.52 12.76 -10.54
C GLU A 1058 41.28 12.89 -9.04
N ASP A 1059 40.25 13.64 -8.64
CA ASP A 1059 39.98 13.96 -7.24
C ASP A 1059 39.29 12.78 -6.54
N VAL A 1060 38.42 12.05 -7.24
CA VAL A 1060 37.85 10.77 -6.79
C VAL A 1060 38.95 9.73 -6.61
N TYR A 1061 39.85 9.60 -7.58
CA TYR A 1061 41.00 8.69 -7.51
C TYR A 1061 41.92 9.04 -6.33
N ARG A 1062 42.23 10.33 -6.11
CA ARG A 1062 43.04 10.77 -4.95
C ARG A 1062 42.34 10.49 -3.62
N ALA A 1063 41.03 10.72 -3.52
CA ALA A 1063 40.25 10.45 -2.31
C ALA A 1063 40.26 8.96 -1.98
N MET A 1064 39.90 8.10 -2.95
CA MET A 1064 39.90 6.65 -2.77
C MET A 1064 41.30 6.08 -2.53
N ARG A 1065 42.34 6.63 -3.18
CA ARG A 1065 43.73 6.19 -2.98
C ARG A 1065 44.29 6.59 -1.62
N ARG A 1066 43.85 7.71 -1.03
CA ARG A 1066 44.17 8.08 0.36
C ARG A 1066 43.55 7.11 1.36
N GLU A 1067 42.30 6.69 1.16
CA GLU A 1067 41.65 5.69 2.01
C GLU A 1067 42.28 4.30 1.86
N PHE A 1068 42.60 3.88 0.63
CA PHE A 1068 43.28 2.62 0.36
C PHE A 1068 44.67 2.55 1.02
N ASN A 1069 45.45 3.63 0.95
CA ASN A 1069 46.75 3.71 1.63
C ASN A 1069 46.62 3.76 3.16
N ASN A 1070 45.56 4.36 3.70
CA ASN A 1070 45.28 4.38 5.15
C ASN A 1070 44.88 3.00 5.69
N GLN A 1071 44.21 2.16 4.89
CA GLN A 1071 43.98 0.76 5.26
C GLN A 1071 45.28 -0.06 5.27
N LEU A 1072 46.22 0.21 4.34
CA LEU A 1072 47.53 -0.44 4.33
C LEU A 1072 48.44 -0.02 5.50
N SER A 1073 48.38 1.24 5.95
CA SER A 1073 49.18 1.74 7.08
C SER A 1073 48.66 1.25 8.44
N SER A 1074 47.38 0.91 8.55
CA SER A 1074 46.81 0.27 9.75
C SER A 1074 47.32 -1.18 9.99
N LEU A 1075 47.94 -1.79 8.98
CA LEU A 1075 48.52 -3.14 9.04
C LEU A 1075 50.01 -3.16 9.43
N THR A 1076 50.66 -2.02 9.69
CA THR A 1076 52.12 -1.93 9.90
C THR A 1076 52.57 -1.37 11.26
N VAL A 1077 51.78 -1.55 12.32
CA VAL A 1077 52.25 -1.27 13.70
C VAL A 1077 51.91 -2.43 14.63
N ASN A 1078 52.81 -3.42 14.69
CA ASN A 1078 53.19 -4.14 15.92
C ASN A 1078 54.31 -5.15 15.61
N THR A 1079 55.54 -4.66 15.50
CA THR A 1079 56.73 -5.53 15.62
C THR A 1079 57.82 -4.77 16.37
N ILE A 1080 57.98 -5.05 17.67
CA ILE A 1080 59.24 -4.85 18.40
C ILE A 1080 59.50 -6.05 19.33
N THR A 1081 60.48 -6.85 18.90
CA THR A 1081 61.45 -7.70 19.62
C THR A 1081 61.00 -8.81 20.58
N THR A 1082 61.23 -10.06 20.19
CA THR A 1082 62.29 -10.91 20.78
C THR A 1082 62.58 -12.13 19.90
N SER A 1083 63.85 -12.52 19.89
CA SER A 1083 64.53 -13.46 18.98
C SER A 1083 64.31 -14.95 19.29
N GLN A 1084 64.08 -15.78 18.25
CA GLN A 1084 64.94 -16.93 17.86
C GLN A 1084 64.24 -17.88 16.84
N SER A 1085 64.92 -18.07 15.71
CA SER A 1085 64.96 -19.20 14.75
C SER A 1085 63.88 -20.30 14.75
N TYR A 1086 63.13 -20.47 13.65
CA TYR A 1086 63.33 -21.46 12.56
C TYR A 1086 62.16 -21.43 11.54
N ARG A 1087 62.39 -22.01 10.36
CA ARG A 1087 61.74 -21.80 9.05
C ARG A 1087 60.30 -22.32 8.85
N SER A 1088 59.62 -21.63 7.91
CA SER A 1088 58.60 -22.04 6.92
C SER A 1088 57.19 -22.47 7.34
N SER A 1089 56.21 -21.56 7.15
CA SER A 1089 55.06 -21.67 6.21
C SER A 1089 53.87 -20.78 6.65
N SER A 1090 53.39 -19.88 5.78
CA SER A 1090 52.16 -19.08 5.95
C SER A 1090 51.65 -18.71 4.55
N ARG A 1091 50.50 -19.18 4.03
CA ARG A 1091 49.11 -18.85 4.40
C ARG A 1091 48.89 -17.35 4.62
N SER A 1092 48.37 -16.67 3.60
CA SER A 1092 47.75 -15.35 3.71
C SER A 1092 46.25 -15.50 3.95
N HIS A 1093 45.82 -15.26 5.19
CA HIS A 1093 44.44 -14.95 5.53
C HIS A 1093 44.19 -13.47 5.22
N ALA A 1094 43.12 -13.18 4.49
CA ALA A 1094 42.55 -11.83 4.42
C ALA A 1094 41.36 -11.77 5.39
N THR A 1095 41.47 -10.93 6.42
CA THR A 1095 40.43 -10.63 7.42
C THR A 1095 39.54 -9.49 6.92
N CYS A 1096 38.22 -9.70 6.89
CA CYS A 1096 37.23 -8.64 6.73
C CYS A 1096 37.00 -7.92 8.09
N SER A 1097 37.20 -6.61 8.13
CA SER A 1097 36.78 -5.75 9.24
C SER A 1097 35.39 -5.18 8.97
N TYR A 1098 34.49 -5.35 9.94
CA TYR A 1098 33.22 -4.63 10.02
C TYR A 1098 33.48 -3.21 10.54
N SER A 1099 32.99 -2.18 9.85
CA SER A 1099 32.77 -0.86 10.46
C SER A 1099 31.40 -0.32 10.08
N SER A 1100 30.68 0.11 11.10
CA SER A 1100 29.41 0.84 11.04
C SER A 1100 29.70 2.32 10.79
N MET A 1101 29.29 2.85 9.65
CA MET A 1101 29.09 4.30 9.47
C MET A 1101 27.83 4.57 8.64
N SER A 1102 27.01 5.50 9.16
CA SER A 1102 25.79 6.05 8.57
C SER A 1102 26.04 6.75 7.23
N PRO A 1103 25.14 6.68 6.23
CA PRO A 1103 25.27 7.47 5.03
C PRO A 1103 24.69 8.88 5.23
N ARG A 1104 25.42 9.88 4.74
CA ARG A 1104 24.91 11.20 4.38
C ARG A 1104 24.36 11.15 2.96
#